data_AF-A0A517QAX3-F1
#
_entry.id   AF-A0A517QAX3-F1
#
_cell.length_a   1.000
_cell.length_b   1.000
_cell.length_c   1.000
_cell.angle_alpha   90.00
_cell.angle_beta   90.00
_cell.angle_gamma   90.00
#
_symmetry.space_group_name_H-M   'P 1'
#
loop_
_entity.id
_entity.type
_entity.pdbx_description
1 polymer ?
#
loop_
_entity_poly.entity_id
_entity_poly.type
_entity_poly.pdbx_seq_one_letter_code
_entity_poly.pdbx_strand_id
1 'polypeptide(L)'
;MREQQTIIEEIQSILSSDIDAEQEELEALEGRFVSAVEETNARLRECENLLHQGLRTEALGKCEIAPNLLDIVAILDFPGREVWVDYLSQFDLPAPPELQLDIAADLNEAYSEEQPLNGLMRLNRLHALARSPLKTRIGILRRLAEADQTNPIWEDDLHVFERARQNQLKDEANTAVKQLDSKQLAQLEQELLDPNWLERPPKKLVSKVTAAHSQLRAKEARKEMTEIEEGLTAAFSDFDLRAARSLRQRWNALVPIANLSGGDQLWELAGPALEWLDREEQQEQEEQDYQTALSQLEQALDSELPKEELERLYYQAVKNDRALPDVLHRRLSERLEYQELAARRKGRLIISCVAMGVLLIGAGISYLIVRQIHKKELATSVAVATQLIESARETGNFKEVSHYFEQLESENQRVAESPDIKKLKAEMKLAIEAERGRQVKFQNLLDDARARGVLNASWENMPAALNRLDEAKEVAITDAEYGQILELMRKVNEKQSEMQAEVDSRFRTDLDNLKSSMADADQENLTQLQNLLTQANELNDRPRVSAEYEVLVPPLINSLNSMVTTTLEKQRENRALSQITDAIGDRNRFKSALEKYSHARQTARGKALQQVLEDEFTIWVGVNAWNQFIDRGTRTDFGTLSADESKAWESEARKVQEEYKSFPAAESIQPLIDMLHSVNNRISENGEKLQYQLNNVFNNETVANLLMIRTIDGKRYYCKEPPRSSGSVLVVNYLEGFDLVKIGGVERIEKEDIEYPPQNEKVNYAAPQAVFSLSAQDLMTDLDRKGWETTFIEILVLLFDNTEMEPVLKLQLIESILKVASQGSLFIKQEFTSHMNLIVNSNLDFTVNWIDPENIHSNLARKKAIRVLDRMEHPKTALKSLEAYKAKWKNPVLANQYEWYGWMIEEKAEEKWVCKTKAVPDESENKNLFAFYPKSETVQIVKVGEVHKGKVTLSGPSSALQEGRPVFYVKDAEKSD
;
A
#
# COMPACT_ATOMS: atom_id res chain seq x y z
N MET A 1 33.07 30.38 31.06
CA MET A 1 32.74 31.47 30.12
C MET A 1 32.55 32.80 30.85
N ARG A 2 31.42 33.08 31.52
CA ARG A 2 31.17 34.39 32.17
C ARG A 2 32.28 34.84 33.12
N GLU A 3 32.76 33.93 33.97
CA GLU A 3 33.84 34.21 34.93
C GLU A 3 35.15 34.62 34.25
N GLN A 4 35.53 33.94 33.17
CA GLN A 4 36.66 34.31 32.34
C GLN A 4 36.44 35.65 31.63
N GLN A 5 35.23 35.94 31.13
CA GLN A 5 34.89 37.24 30.54
C GLN A 5 35.06 38.37 31.57
N THR A 6 34.54 38.19 32.79
CA THR A 6 34.69 39.18 33.87
C THR A 6 36.15 39.42 34.27
N ILE A 7 37.00 38.38 34.29
CA ILE A 7 38.45 38.56 34.51
C ILE A 7 39.07 39.45 33.43
N ILE A 8 38.72 39.24 32.15
CA ILE A 8 39.25 40.05 31.04
C ILE A 8 38.67 41.48 31.04
N GLU A 9 37.40 41.66 31.39
CA GLU A 9 36.75 42.97 31.55
C GLU A 9 37.40 43.77 32.69
N GLU A 10 37.72 43.13 33.81
CA GLU A 10 38.45 43.73 34.94
C GLU A 10 39.88 44.13 34.54
N ILE A 11 40.62 43.25 33.83
CA ILE A 11 41.96 43.55 33.31
C ILE A 11 41.92 44.75 32.34
N GLN A 12 40.98 44.77 31.41
CA GLN A 12 40.83 45.88 30.46
C GLN A 12 40.41 47.19 31.15
N SER A 13 39.66 47.12 32.25
CA SER A 13 39.31 48.28 33.07
C SER A 13 40.52 48.87 33.80
N ILE A 14 41.45 48.04 34.30
CA ILE A 14 42.71 48.52 34.89
C ILE A 14 43.60 49.13 33.80
N LEU A 15 43.82 48.43 32.69
CA LEU A 15 44.65 48.90 31.57
C LEU A 15 44.14 50.15 30.83
N SER A 16 42.92 50.62 31.13
CA SER A 16 42.35 51.86 30.58
C SER A 16 42.10 52.95 31.63
N SER A 17 42.58 52.76 32.86
CA SER A 17 42.51 53.73 33.95
C SER A 17 43.69 54.72 33.91
N ASP A 18 43.40 56.01 34.11
CA ASP A 18 44.42 57.04 34.39
C ASP A 18 44.98 56.97 35.84
N ILE A 19 44.55 55.97 36.63
CA ILE A 19 44.90 55.77 38.05
C ILE A 19 45.30 54.31 38.24
N ASP A 20 46.50 54.08 38.79
CA ASP A 20 47.00 52.75 39.13
C ASP A 20 46.12 52.03 40.17
N ALA A 21 45.97 50.72 40.02
CA ALA A 21 45.22 49.86 40.95
C ALA A 21 45.97 49.65 42.27
N GLU A 22 45.25 49.28 43.34
CA GLU A 22 45.90 48.87 44.59
C GLU A 22 46.56 47.49 44.41
N GLN A 23 47.77 47.30 44.93
CA GLN A 23 48.57 46.08 44.69
C GLN A 23 47.83 44.78 45.12
N GLU A 24 47.04 44.83 46.20
CA GLU A 24 46.25 43.67 46.67
C GLU A 24 45.11 43.30 45.69
N GLU A 25 44.56 44.28 44.95
CA GLU A 25 43.58 44.05 43.88
C GLU A 25 44.26 43.47 42.62
N LEU A 26 45.46 43.98 42.30
CA LEU A 26 46.26 43.51 41.17
C LEU A 26 46.71 42.04 41.35
N GLU A 27 47.22 41.69 42.54
CA GLU A 27 47.59 40.31 42.91
C GLU A 27 46.38 39.36 42.88
N ALA A 28 45.22 39.82 43.36
CA ALA A 28 44.00 39.01 43.35
C ALA A 28 43.44 38.75 41.93
N LEU A 29 43.61 39.70 41.00
CA LEU A 29 43.19 39.55 39.60
C LEU A 29 44.19 38.72 38.77
N GLU A 30 45.49 38.91 39.00
CA GLU A 30 46.56 38.12 38.37
C GLU A 30 46.38 36.62 38.69
N GLY A 31 46.22 36.26 39.97
CA GLY A 31 46.05 34.86 40.38
C GLY A 31 44.79 34.20 39.81
N ARG A 32 43.72 34.97 39.61
CA ARG A 32 42.50 34.51 38.90
C ARG A 32 42.75 34.25 37.42
N PHE A 33 43.49 35.14 36.75
CA PHE A 33 43.85 34.98 35.34
C PHE A 33 44.80 33.79 35.11
N VAL A 34 45.85 33.64 35.92
CA VAL A 34 46.76 32.48 35.89
C VAL A 34 45.99 31.18 36.03
N SER A 35 45.14 31.08 37.06
CA SER A 35 44.34 29.87 37.33
C SER A 35 43.46 29.47 36.12
N ALA A 36 42.84 30.46 35.47
CA ALA A 36 42.00 30.22 34.29
C ALA A 36 42.81 29.74 33.07
N VAL A 37 44.02 30.25 32.86
CA VAL A 37 44.90 29.81 31.77
C VAL A 37 45.48 28.42 32.05
N GLU A 38 45.86 28.10 33.29
CA GLU A 38 46.35 26.78 33.66
C GLU A 38 45.28 25.68 33.50
N GLU A 39 44.03 25.92 33.93
CA GLU A 39 42.91 24.99 33.72
C GLU A 39 42.65 24.75 32.22
N THR A 40 42.69 25.83 31.42
CA THR A 40 42.47 25.77 29.96
C THR A 40 43.57 24.95 29.28
N ASN A 41 44.85 25.20 29.62
CA ASN A 41 45.99 24.45 29.11
C ASN A 41 45.97 22.98 29.53
N ALA A 42 45.54 22.66 30.76
CA ALA A 42 45.37 21.28 31.20
C ALA A 42 44.32 20.54 30.36
N ARG A 43 43.16 21.17 30.11
CA ARG A 43 42.11 20.61 29.25
C ARG A 43 42.57 20.40 27.80
N LEU A 44 43.36 21.33 27.24
CA LEU A 44 43.93 21.23 25.88
C LEU A 44 44.82 20.00 25.73
N ARG A 45 45.82 19.81 26.60
CA ARG A 45 46.74 18.65 26.58
C ARG A 45 46.01 17.31 26.66
N GLU A 46 44.94 17.23 27.43
CA GLU A 46 44.14 16.01 27.52
C GLU A 46 43.37 15.71 26.22
N CYS A 47 43.07 16.71 25.40
CA CYS A 47 42.47 16.53 24.07
C CYS A 47 43.54 16.20 23.00
N GLU A 48 44.70 16.87 23.03
CA GLU A 48 45.91 16.54 22.25
C GLU A 48 46.28 15.05 22.37
N ASN A 49 46.31 14.54 23.61
CA ASN A 49 46.58 13.13 23.89
C ASN A 49 45.54 12.16 23.26
N LEU A 50 44.29 12.59 23.05
CA LEU A 50 43.26 11.79 22.38
C LEU A 50 43.40 11.86 20.85
N LEU A 51 43.74 13.03 20.29
CA LEU A 51 44.06 13.19 18.86
C LEU A 51 45.25 12.30 18.46
N HIS A 52 46.33 12.28 19.25
CA HIS A 52 47.49 11.39 19.03
C HIS A 52 47.17 9.89 19.13
N GLN A 53 46.05 9.50 19.75
CA GLN A 53 45.57 8.12 19.79
C GLN A 53 44.60 7.78 18.64
N GLY A 54 44.31 8.73 17.75
CA GLY A 54 43.27 8.59 16.70
C GLY A 54 41.84 8.69 17.24
N LEU A 55 41.65 9.00 18.53
CA LEU A 55 40.36 9.09 19.20
C LEU A 55 39.75 10.48 19.03
N ARG A 56 39.49 10.84 17.76
CA ARG A 56 39.08 12.19 17.35
C ARG A 56 37.74 12.62 17.96
N THR A 57 36.72 11.78 17.86
CA THR A 57 35.39 12.06 18.45
C THR A 57 35.44 12.23 19.96
N GLU A 58 36.31 11.49 20.64
CA GLU A 58 36.54 11.62 22.08
C GLU A 58 37.27 12.94 22.41
N ALA A 59 38.23 13.38 21.59
CA ALA A 59 38.89 14.68 21.74
C ALA A 59 37.91 15.86 21.54
N LEU A 60 37.09 15.82 20.48
CA LEU A 60 36.08 16.85 20.21
C LEU A 60 34.98 16.86 21.28
N GLY A 61 34.42 15.69 21.62
CA GLY A 61 33.42 15.59 22.68
C GLY A 61 33.91 16.07 24.06
N LYS A 62 35.23 16.02 24.30
CA LYS A 62 35.88 16.56 25.50
C LYS A 62 36.14 18.07 25.42
N CYS A 63 36.35 18.59 24.21
CA CYS A 63 36.37 20.03 23.90
C CYS A 63 35.00 20.69 24.19
N GLU A 64 33.91 20.00 23.85
CA GLU A 64 32.52 20.46 24.01
C GLU A 64 31.98 20.47 25.45
N ILE A 65 32.68 19.83 26.40
CA ILE A 65 32.27 19.81 27.81
C ILE A 65 32.15 21.25 28.31
N ALA A 66 30.92 21.68 28.65
CA ALA A 66 30.62 23.06 28.97
C ALA A 66 31.36 23.53 30.24
N PRO A 67 31.96 24.73 30.26
CA PRO A 67 32.12 25.67 29.14
C PRO A 67 33.07 25.16 28.04
N ASN A 68 32.69 25.34 26.77
CA ASN A 68 33.45 24.89 25.60
C ASN A 68 34.89 25.41 25.64
N LEU A 69 35.85 24.54 25.34
CA LEU A 69 37.28 24.84 25.50
C LEU A 69 37.80 25.89 24.50
N LEU A 70 37.37 25.86 23.24
CA LEU A 70 37.78 26.84 22.23
C LEU A 70 37.18 28.22 22.50
N ASP A 71 35.93 28.27 22.99
CA ASP A 71 35.33 29.53 23.46
C ASP A 71 36.15 30.16 24.60
N ILE A 72 36.66 29.35 25.54
CA ILE A 72 37.52 29.84 26.63
C ILE A 72 38.85 30.34 26.08
N VAL A 73 39.49 29.59 25.17
CA VAL A 73 40.73 30.00 24.51
C VAL A 73 40.55 31.37 23.84
N ALA A 74 39.48 31.56 23.07
CA ALA A 74 39.18 32.83 22.40
C ALA A 74 38.80 33.99 23.35
N ILE A 75 38.50 33.72 24.62
CA ILE A 75 38.30 34.75 25.66
C ILE A 75 39.64 35.10 26.32
N LEU A 76 40.48 34.12 26.64
CA LEU A 76 41.77 34.32 27.31
C LEU A 76 42.89 34.81 26.37
N ASP A 77 42.72 34.65 25.06
CA ASP A 77 43.56 35.23 24.00
C ASP A 77 43.08 36.65 23.62
N PHE A 78 43.27 37.61 24.53
CA PHE A 78 42.81 38.99 24.34
C PHE A 78 43.97 39.92 23.87
N PRO A 79 43.71 40.89 22.95
CA PRO A 79 44.77 41.75 22.38
C PRO A 79 45.57 42.61 23.38
N GLY A 80 45.06 42.80 24.60
CA GLY A 80 45.75 43.56 25.66
C GLY A 80 46.78 42.74 26.44
N ARG A 81 46.98 41.45 26.12
CA ARG A 81 47.78 40.51 26.93
C ARG A 81 49.24 40.94 27.11
N GLU A 82 49.91 41.41 26.05
CA GLU A 82 51.31 41.88 26.15
C GLU A 82 51.40 43.09 27.09
N VAL A 83 50.47 44.05 26.94
CA VAL A 83 50.37 45.24 27.80
C VAL A 83 50.07 44.87 29.26
N TRP A 84 49.30 43.80 29.50
CA TRP A 84 49.06 43.27 30.84
C TRP A 84 50.33 42.70 31.49
N VAL A 85 51.14 41.94 30.73
CA VAL A 85 52.43 41.43 31.21
C VAL A 85 53.39 42.58 31.53
N ASP A 86 53.49 43.58 30.65
CA ASP A 86 54.29 44.78 30.88
C ASP A 86 53.77 45.62 32.08
N TYR A 87 52.46 45.66 32.33
CA TYR A 87 51.87 46.32 33.50
C TYR A 87 52.21 45.58 34.80
N LEU A 88 52.00 44.26 34.86
CA LEU A 88 52.35 43.43 36.02
C LEU A 88 53.85 43.55 36.37
N SER A 89 54.73 43.64 35.37
CA SER A 89 56.18 43.78 35.58
C SER A 89 56.57 45.06 36.34
N GLN A 90 55.74 46.10 36.32
CA GLN A 90 56.00 47.37 37.04
C GLN A 90 55.71 47.27 38.55
N PHE A 91 55.04 46.20 38.98
CA PHE A 91 54.71 45.90 40.39
C PHE A 91 55.49 44.68 40.92
N ASP A 92 56.57 44.27 40.25
CA ASP A 92 57.37 43.07 40.55
C ASP A 92 56.56 41.74 40.53
N LEU A 93 55.40 41.71 39.87
CA LEU A 93 54.54 40.53 39.75
C LEU A 93 54.99 39.58 38.63
N PRO A 94 54.76 38.25 38.75
CA PRO A 94 55.16 37.28 37.74
C PRO A 94 54.35 37.44 36.44
N ALA A 95 54.93 36.99 35.33
CA ALA A 95 54.23 36.94 34.04
C ALA A 95 53.32 35.70 33.95
N PRO A 96 52.03 35.84 33.62
CA PRO A 96 51.09 34.72 33.50
C PRO A 96 51.45 33.75 32.36
N PRO A 97 51.26 32.43 32.55
CA PRO A 97 51.74 31.40 31.62
C PRO A 97 51.07 31.47 30.25
N GLU A 98 51.81 31.16 29.19
CA GLU A 98 51.32 31.19 27.80
C GLU A 98 50.17 30.20 27.56
N LEU A 99 49.26 30.57 26.66
CA LEU A 99 48.10 29.76 26.26
C LEU A 99 48.49 28.88 25.06
N GLN A 100 48.16 27.59 25.09
CA GLN A 100 48.62 26.63 24.07
C GLN A 100 47.77 26.67 22.79
N LEU A 101 47.92 27.75 22.03
CA LEU A 101 47.17 28.02 20.80
C LEU A 101 47.38 26.96 19.71
N ASP A 102 48.55 26.33 19.61
CA ASP A 102 48.83 25.26 18.64
C ASP A 102 47.85 24.08 18.80
N ILE A 103 47.62 23.63 20.04
CA ILE A 103 46.66 22.55 20.34
C ILE A 103 45.22 22.98 20.01
N ALA A 104 44.90 24.27 20.15
CA ALA A 104 43.60 24.80 19.74
C ALA A 104 43.45 24.85 18.20
N ALA A 105 44.54 25.02 17.45
CA ALA A 105 44.53 24.90 15.99
C ALA A 105 44.30 23.43 15.55
N ASP A 106 45.04 22.48 16.10
CA ASP A 106 44.88 21.03 15.85
C ASP A 106 43.43 20.56 16.12
N LEU A 107 42.78 21.10 17.16
CA LEU A 107 41.37 20.83 17.47
C LEU A 107 40.40 21.43 16.44
N ASN A 108 40.69 22.60 15.87
CA ASN A 108 39.88 23.19 14.80
C ASN A 108 40.03 22.43 13.47
N GLU A 109 41.22 21.90 13.17
CA GLU A 109 41.43 21.00 12.03
C GLU A 109 40.68 19.68 12.23
N ALA A 110 40.77 19.07 13.43
CA ALA A 110 40.00 17.88 13.79
C ALA A 110 38.47 18.09 13.68
N TYR A 111 37.95 19.25 14.08
CA TYR A 111 36.54 19.64 13.86
C TYR A 111 36.18 19.67 12.38
N SER A 112 37.06 20.22 11.54
CA SER A 112 36.85 20.35 10.11
C SER A 112 36.80 18.99 9.41
N GLU A 113 37.63 18.03 9.84
CA GLU A 113 37.63 16.67 9.29
C GLU A 113 36.47 15.78 9.79
N GLU A 114 35.94 15.98 11.01
CA GLU A 114 34.88 15.11 11.55
C GLU A 114 33.44 15.48 11.10
N GLN A 115 33.21 16.72 10.65
CA GLN A 115 31.89 17.15 10.15
C GLN A 115 31.23 16.20 9.13
N PRO A 116 31.90 15.73 8.05
CA PRO A 116 31.27 14.82 7.07
C PRO A 116 30.98 13.41 7.63
N LEU A 117 31.75 12.93 8.61
CA LEU A 117 31.65 11.57 9.15
C LEU A 117 30.57 11.44 10.23
N ASN A 118 30.30 12.51 10.97
CA ASN A 118 29.43 12.53 12.15
C ASN A 118 28.03 11.93 11.89
N GLY A 119 27.44 12.20 10.71
CA GLY A 119 26.15 11.65 10.31
C GLY A 119 26.15 10.12 10.16
N LEU A 120 27.20 9.56 9.55
CA LEU A 120 27.36 8.12 9.36
C LEU A 120 27.68 7.40 10.69
N MET A 121 28.52 8.00 11.53
CA MET A 121 28.84 7.46 12.86
C MET A 121 27.61 7.44 13.77
N ARG A 122 26.78 8.48 13.75
CA ARG A 122 25.49 8.53 14.46
C ARG A 122 24.53 7.44 13.97
N LEU A 123 24.45 7.21 12.65
CA LEU A 123 23.65 6.11 12.08
C LEU A 123 24.18 4.72 12.50
N ASN A 124 25.49 4.50 12.50
CA ASN A 124 26.07 3.22 12.94
C ASN A 124 25.77 2.95 14.42
N ARG A 125 25.99 3.94 15.29
CA ARG A 125 25.65 3.89 16.73
C ARG A 125 24.15 3.59 16.93
N LEU A 126 23.26 4.27 16.20
CA LEU A 126 21.80 4.04 16.26
C LEU A 126 21.42 2.61 15.84
N HIS A 127 21.90 2.13 14.69
CA HIS A 127 21.54 0.81 14.16
C HIS A 127 22.19 -0.35 14.95
N ALA A 128 23.32 -0.11 15.63
CA ALA A 128 23.90 -1.03 16.60
C ALA A 128 23.02 -1.16 17.86
N LEU A 129 22.63 -0.04 18.48
CA LEU A 129 21.76 -0.01 19.66
C LEU A 129 20.37 -0.61 19.37
N ALA A 130 19.79 -0.26 18.22
CA ALA A 130 18.52 -0.80 17.75
C ALA A 130 18.61 -2.27 17.25
N ARG A 131 19.78 -2.91 17.33
CA ARG A 131 20.05 -4.29 16.87
C ARG A 131 19.52 -4.58 15.45
N SER A 132 19.70 -3.62 14.55
CA SER A 132 19.21 -3.71 13.18
C SER A 132 19.84 -4.88 12.39
N PRO A 133 19.16 -5.41 11.36
CA PRO A 133 19.66 -6.53 10.56
C PRO A 133 21.09 -6.31 10.03
N LEU A 134 21.89 -7.37 9.99
CA LEU A 134 23.31 -7.26 9.60
C LEU A 134 23.50 -6.61 8.22
N LYS A 135 22.62 -6.91 7.25
CA LYS A 135 22.63 -6.28 5.92
C LYS A 135 22.58 -4.75 5.97
N THR A 136 21.75 -4.18 6.85
CA THR A 136 21.66 -2.73 7.07
C THR A 136 22.93 -2.17 7.70
N ARG A 137 23.47 -2.87 8.70
CA ARG A 137 24.70 -2.43 9.41
C ARG A 137 25.94 -2.52 8.51
N ILE A 138 26.07 -3.58 7.71
CA ILE A 138 27.09 -3.73 6.65
C ILE A 138 27.01 -2.58 5.65
N GLY A 139 25.82 -2.19 5.20
CA GLY A 139 25.63 -1.06 4.29
C GLY A 139 26.04 0.30 4.87
N ILE A 140 26.07 0.45 6.20
CA ILE A 140 26.56 1.66 6.89
C ILE A 140 28.08 1.57 7.10
N LEU A 141 28.60 0.41 7.51
CA LEU A 141 30.05 0.20 7.66
C LEU A 141 30.81 0.37 6.34
N ARG A 142 30.28 -0.12 5.21
CA ARG A 142 30.86 0.11 3.88
C ARG A 142 31.00 1.61 3.57
N ARG A 143 30.00 2.44 3.92
CA ARG A 143 30.04 3.90 3.75
C ARG A 143 31.00 4.61 4.71
N LEU A 144 31.19 4.06 5.92
CA LEU A 144 32.20 4.57 6.86
C LEU A 144 33.61 4.27 6.34
N ALA A 145 33.90 3.04 5.91
CA ALA A 145 35.19 2.67 5.33
C ALA A 145 35.51 3.45 4.03
N GLU A 146 34.50 3.74 3.20
CA GLU A 146 34.65 4.55 1.98
C GLU A 146 34.98 6.03 2.28
N ALA A 147 34.45 6.58 3.39
CA ALA A 147 34.63 7.97 3.80
C ALA A 147 35.82 8.21 4.76
N ASP A 148 36.21 7.20 5.56
CA ASP A 148 37.34 7.21 6.50
C ASP A 148 38.28 6.04 6.16
N GLN A 149 38.96 6.19 5.02
CA GLN A 149 39.94 5.21 4.51
C GLN A 149 41.23 5.17 5.35
N THR A 150 41.39 6.11 6.27
CA THR A 150 42.49 6.21 7.24
C THR A 150 42.35 5.26 8.42
N ASN A 151 41.16 4.73 8.68
CA ASN A 151 40.85 3.98 9.89
C ASN A 151 40.56 2.49 9.60
N PRO A 152 41.50 1.57 9.90
CA PRO A 152 41.36 0.15 9.55
C PRO A 152 40.26 -0.56 10.34
N ILE A 153 39.76 0.02 11.43
CA ILE A 153 38.72 -0.58 12.28
C ILE A 153 37.44 -0.84 11.47
N TRP A 154 37.11 0.02 10.50
CA TRP A 154 35.90 -0.15 9.68
C TRP A 154 35.97 -1.37 8.75
N GLU A 155 37.16 -1.73 8.22
CA GLU A 155 37.34 -2.93 7.41
C GLU A 155 37.33 -4.21 8.28
N ASP A 156 37.98 -4.18 9.45
CA ASP A 156 38.00 -5.31 10.40
C ASP A 156 36.57 -5.67 10.88
N ASP A 157 35.79 -4.67 11.31
CA ASP A 157 34.40 -4.87 11.74
C ASP A 157 33.53 -5.37 10.57
N LEU A 158 33.75 -4.85 9.35
CA LEU A 158 33.06 -5.27 8.14
C LEU A 158 33.36 -6.74 7.78
N HIS A 159 34.62 -7.18 7.86
CA HIS A 159 34.99 -8.60 7.70
C HIS A 159 34.27 -9.51 8.70
N VAL A 160 34.17 -9.09 9.97
CA VAL A 160 33.45 -9.86 11.01
C VAL A 160 31.94 -9.93 10.70
N PHE A 161 31.33 -8.81 10.30
CA PHE A 161 29.89 -8.74 10.04
C PHE A 161 29.53 -9.49 8.74
N GLU A 162 30.37 -9.44 7.71
CA GLU A 162 30.18 -10.19 6.47
C GLU A 162 30.24 -11.70 6.71
N ARG A 163 31.23 -12.21 7.48
CA ARG A 163 31.29 -13.62 7.89
C ARG A 163 30.04 -14.05 8.67
N ALA A 164 29.50 -13.18 9.52
CA ALA A 164 28.25 -13.44 10.24
C ALA A 164 27.03 -13.45 9.28
N ARG A 165 26.95 -12.51 8.32
CA ARG A 165 25.87 -12.44 7.33
C ARG A 165 25.89 -13.63 6.37
N GLN A 166 27.04 -14.13 5.94
CA GLN A 166 27.14 -15.35 5.13
C GLN A 166 26.52 -16.58 5.83
N ASN A 167 26.67 -16.68 7.15
CA ASN A 167 26.04 -17.75 7.94
C ASN A 167 24.51 -17.57 8.03
N GLN A 168 24.02 -16.34 8.18
CA GLN A 168 22.58 -16.06 8.08
C GLN A 168 22.02 -16.42 6.69
N LEU A 169 22.68 -15.98 5.61
CA LEU A 169 22.30 -16.27 4.22
C LEU A 169 22.21 -17.77 3.92
N LYS A 170 23.10 -18.57 4.50
CA LYS A 170 23.09 -20.04 4.41
C LYS A 170 21.82 -20.64 5.04
N ASP A 171 21.39 -20.14 6.19
CA ASP A 171 20.23 -20.69 6.92
C ASP A 171 18.89 -20.10 6.44
N GLU A 172 18.88 -18.84 5.98
CA GLU A 172 17.82 -18.25 5.17
C GLU A 172 17.60 -19.07 3.89
N ALA A 173 18.66 -19.42 3.15
CA ALA A 173 18.57 -20.29 1.97
C ALA A 173 18.08 -21.70 2.30
N ASN A 174 18.58 -22.32 3.39
CA ASN A 174 18.10 -23.62 3.85
C ASN A 174 16.60 -23.60 4.21
N THR A 175 16.08 -22.44 4.62
CA THR A 175 14.67 -22.25 4.99
C THR A 175 13.81 -22.00 3.75
N ALA A 176 14.24 -21.11 2.85
CA ALA A 176 13.54 -20.83 1.59
C ALA A 176 13.42 -22.07 0.69
N VAL A 177 14.46 -22.93 0.62
CA VAL A 177 14.38 -24.23 -0.09
C VAL A 177 13.34 -25.16 0.53
N LYS A 178 13.19 -25.19 1.86
CA LYS A 178 12.17 -26.02 2.54
C LYS A 178 10.76 -25.50 2.33
N GLN A 179 10.60 -24.17 2.27
CA GLN A 179 9.31 -23.49 2.09
C GLN A 179 8.89 -23.40 0.61
N LEU A 180 9.79 -23.75 -0.33
CA LEU A 180 9.61 -23.53 -1.76
C LEU A 180 9.39 -22.04 -2.11
N ASP A 181 10.15 -21.14 -1.45
CA ASP A 181 10.11 -19.71 -1.71
C ASP A 181 11.15 -19.29 -2.76
N SER A 182 10.70 -19.24 -4.02
CA SER A 182 11.48 -18.82 -5.17
C SER A 182 11.91 -17.35 -5.11
N LYS A 183 11.05 -16.49 -4.55
CA LYS A 183 11.28 -15.05 -4.44
C LYS A 183 12.37 -14.73 -3.41
N GLN A 184 12.34 -15.42 -2.26
CA GLN A 184 13.40 -15.31 -1.26
C GLN A 184 14.72 -15.88 -1.80
N LEU A 185 14.70 -17.00 -2.52
CA LEU A 185 15.91 -17.54 -3.16
C LEU A 185 16.52 -16.58 -4.19
N ALA A 186 15.70 -15.87 -4.98
CA ALA A 186 16.18 -14.84 -5.90
C ALA A 186 16.88 -13.67 -5.18
N GLN A 187 16.33 -13.20 -4.05
CA GLN A 187 16.95 -12.13 -3.24
C GLN A 187 18.25 -12.58 -2.58
N LEU A 188 18.30 -13.84 -2.12
CA LEU A 188 19.51 -14.44 -1.53
C LEU A 188 20.60 -14.66 -2.58
N GLU A 189 20.24 -15.06 -3.80
CA GLU A 189 21.17 -15.13 -4.94
C GLU A 189 21.73 -13.75 -5.28
N GLN A 190 20.88 -12.73 -5.40
CA GLN A 190 21.31 -11.36 -5.68
C GLN A 190 22.28 -10.83 -4.61
N GLU A 191 22.02 -11.09 -3.32
CA GLU A 191 22.92 -10.70 -2.23
C GLU A 191 24.25 -11.48 -2.23
N LEU A 192 24.23 -12.76 -2.64
CA LEU A 192 25.43 -13.61 -2.76
C LEU A 192 26.27 -13.33 -4.02
N LEU A 193 25.72 -12.61 -5.00
CA LEU A 193 26.39 -12.20 -6.25
C LEU A 193 26.77 -10.71 -6.29
N ASP A 194 26.49 -9.95 -5.23
CA ASP A 194 26.96 -8.56 -5.03
C ASP A 194 28.50 -8.50 -5.19
N PRO A 195 29.07 -7.61 -6.02
CA PRO A 195 30.54 -7.48 -6.14
C PRO A 195 31.20 -6.89 -4.88
N ASN A 196 30.44 -6.24 -3.99
CA ASN A 196 30.97 -5.41 -2.89
C ASN A 196 31.31 -6.17 -1.60
N TRP A 197 31.40 -7.51 -1.63
CA TRP A 197 31.88 -8.30 -0.49
C TRP A 197 33.41 -8.25 -0.38
N LEU A 198 33.94 -7.77 0.75
CA LEU A 198 35.35 -7.92 1.10
C LEU A 198 35.65 -9.41 1.39
N GLU A 199 34.83 -10.02 2.25
CA GLU A 199 34.86 -11.45 2.49
C GLU A 199 33.95 -12.14 1.46
N ARG A 200 34.51 -12.64 0.36
CA ARG A 200 33.72 -13.24 -0.72
C ARG A 200 32.92 -14.47 -0.28
N PRO A 201 31.61 -14.56 -0.55
CA PRO A 201 30.79 -15.69 -0.14
C PRO A 201 31.31 -17.05 -0.63
N PRO A 202 31.20 -18.13 0.17
CA PRO A 202 31.74 -19.44 -0.19
C PRO A 202 31.09 -19.97 -1.47
N LYS A 203 31.91 -20.32 -2.49
CA LYS A 203 31.41 -20.79 -3.80
C LYS A 203 30.36 -21.91 -3.71
N LYS A 204 30.47 -22.80 -2.72
CA LYS A 204 29.50 -23.88 -2.44
C LYS A 204 28.12 -23.38 -1.99
N LEU A 205 28.05 -22.22 -1.30
CA LEU A 205 26.80 -21.58 -0.92
C LEU A 205 26.17 -20.93 -2.14
N VAL A 206 26.92 -20.10 -2.88
CA VAL A 206 26.47 -19.46 -4.13
C VAL A 206 25.89 -20.50 -5.09
N SER A 207 26.66 -21.55 -5.43
CA SER A 207 26.21 -22.61 -6.33
C SER A 207 24.98 -23.37 -5.83
N LYS A 208 24.79 -23.49 -4.50
CA LYS A 208 23.60 -24.14 -3.93
C LYS A 208 22.36 -23.25 -4.07
N VAL A 209 22.47 -21.95 -3.83
CA VAL A 209 21.35 -21.00 -3.95
C VAL A 209 20.95 -20.84 -5.42
N THR A 210 21.92 -20.61 -6.31
CA THR A 210 21.69 -20.55 -7.76
C THR A 210 21.01 -21.81 -8.29
N ALA A 211 21.51 -23.00 -7.93
CA ALA A 211 20.90 -24.26 -8.38
C ALA A 211 19.47 -24.45 -7.84
N ALA A 212 19.22 -24.09 -6.57
CA ALA A 212 17.89 -24.23 -5.97
C ALA A 212 16.88 -23.22 -6.55
N HIS A 213 17.28 -21.96 -6.74
CA HIS A 213 16.46 -20.94 -7.41
C HIS A 213 16.14 -21.37 -8.84
N SER A 214 17.15 -21.79 -9.62
CA SER A 214 16.99 -22.28 -10.98
C SER A 214 16.02 -23.47 -11.07
N GLN A 215 16.17 -24.48 -10.20
CA GLN A 215 15.27 -25.65 -10.17
C GLN A 215 13.83 -25.29 -9.80
N LEU A 216 13.64 -24.40 -8.82
CA LEU A 216 12.31 -24.01 -8.37
C LEU A 216 11.61 -23.12 -9.40
N ARG A 217 12.32 -22.13 -9.95
CA ARG A 217 11.83 -21.25 -11.02
C ARG A 217 11.48 -22.03 -12.30
N ALA A 218 12.24 -23.08 -12.64
CA ALA A 218 11.91 -23.99 -13.74
C ALA A 218 10.63 -24.80 -13.46
N LYS A 219 10.42 -25.23 -12.21
CA LYS A 219 9.19 -25.93 -11.78
C LYS A 219 7.96 -25.01 -11.81
N GLU A 220 8.12 -23.76 -11.38
CA GLU A 220 7.07 -22.73 -11.46
C GLU A 220 6.71 -22.42 -12.91
N ALA A 221 7.71 -22.17 -13.77
CA ALA A 221 7.51 -21.94 -15.20
C ALA A 221 6.83 -23.12 -15.88
N ARG A 222 7.20 -24.37 -15.56
CA ARG A 222 6.50 -25.57 -16.07
C ARG A 222 5.02 -25.61 -15.70
N LYS A 223 4.65 -25.22 -14.46
CA LYS A 223 3.25 -25.14 -14.02
C LYS A 223 2.48 -24.05 -14.77
N GLU A 224 3.06 -22.85 -14.89
CA GLU A 224 2.44 -21.75 -15.64
C GLU A 224 2.30 -22.12 -17.13
N MET A 225 3.25 -22.86 -17.71
CA MET A 225 3.13 -23.40 -19.06
C MET A 225 1.99 -24.42 -19.19
N THR A 226 1.71 -25.28 -18.21
CA THR A 226 0.50 -26.14 -18.24
C THR A 226 -0.78 -25.31 -18.33
N GLU A 227 -0.90 -24.27 -17.49
CA GLU A 227 -2.06 -23.35 -17.51
C GLU A 227 -2.18 -22.55 -18.82
N ILE A 228 -1.05 -22.27 -19.48
CA ILE A 228 -1.01 -21.62 -20.80
C ILE A 228 -1.33 -22.60 -21.94
N GLU A 229 -0.96 -23.88 -21.84
CA GLU A 229 -1.32 -24.92 -22.80
C GLU A 229 -2.85 -25.12 -22.83
N GLU A 230 -3.46 -25.34 -21.67
CA GLU A 230 -4.93 -25.45 -21.55
C GLU A 230 -5.62 -24.23 -22.19
N GLY A 231 -5.09 -23.02 -21.97
CA GLY A 231 -5.57 -21.78 -22.58
C GLY A 231 -5.33 -21.69 -24.10
N LEU A 232 -4.20 -22.17 -24.61
CA LEU A 232 -3.88 -22.21 -26.04
C LEU A 232 -4.80 -23.19 -26.78
N THR A 233 -5.00 -24.37 -26.20
CA THR A 233 -5.91 -25.42 -26.71
C THR A 233 -7.37 -24.95 -26.70
N ALA A 234 -7.80 -24.19 -25.68
CA ALA A 234 -9.10 -23.52 -25.67
C ALA A 234 -9.21 -22.43 -26.75
N ALA A 235 -8.25 -21.49 -26.81
CA ALA A 235 -8.27 -20.39 -27.78
C ALA A 235 -8.17 -20.88 -29.25
N PHE A 236 -7.49 -22.00 -29.50
CA PHE A 236 -7.49 -22.70 -30.78
C PHE A 236 -8.86 -23.32 -31.11
N SER A 237 -9.54 -23.90 -30.12
CA SER A 237 -10.88 -24.49 -30.28
C SER A 237 -11.95 -23.43 -30.58
N ASP A 238 -11.84 -22.25 -29.96
CA ASP A 238 -12.74 -21.10 -30.13
C ASP A 238 -12.31 -20.15 -31.27
N PHE A 239 -11.18 -20.42 -31.93
CA PHE A 239 -10.55 -19.57 -32.96
C PHE A 239 -10.21 -18.13 -32.51
N ASP A 240 -9.99 -17.89 -31.21
CA ASP A 240 -9.58 -16.58 -30.68
C ASP A 240 -8.07 -16.33 -30.89
N LEU A 241 -7.74 -15.81 -32.08
CA LEU A 241 -6.40 -15.34 -32.44
C LEU A 241 -5.79 -14.37 -31.42
N ARG A 242 -6.60 -13.55 -30.74
CA ARG A 242 -6.09 -12.51 -29.83
C ARG A 242 -5.69 -13.10 -28.48
N ALA A 243 -6.51 -13.98 -27.92
CA ALA A 243 -6.16 -14.75 -26.73
C ALA A 243 -4.95 -15.65 -27.01
N ALA A 244 -4.99 -16.39 -28.11
CA ALA A 244 -3.94 -17.31 -28.52
C ALA A 244 -2.58 -16.59 -28.72
N ARG A 245 -2.54 -15.43 -29.38
CA ARG A 245 -1.32 -14.58 -29.50
C ARG A 245 -0.74 -14.16 -28.15
N SER A 246 -1.59 -13.70 -27.22
CA SER A 246 -1.14 -13.29 -25.88
C SER A 246 -0.57 -14.46 -25.07
N LEU A 247 -1.19 -15.64 -25.20
CA LEU A 247 -0.73 -16.88 -24.57
C LEU A 247 0.58 -17.39 -25.20
N ARG A 248 0.72 -17.34 -26.53
CA ARG A 248 1.97 -17.63 -27.26
C ARG A 248 3.13 -16.75 -26.80
N GLN A 249 2.88 -15.47 -26.56
CA GLN A 249 3.91 -14.56 -26.04
C GLN A 249 4.38 -14.97 -24.64
N ARG A 250 3.46 -15.36 -23.75
CA ARG A 250 3.80 -15.87 -22.40
C ARG A 250 4.53 -17.22 -22.47
N TRP A 251 4.05 -18.14 -23.30
CA TRP A 251 4.69 -19.44 -23.56
C TRP A 251 6.17 -19.26 -23.94
N ASN A 252 6.45 -18.46 -24.96
CA ASN A 252 7.80 -18.22 -25.47
C ASN A 252 8.72 -17.57 -24.41
N ALA A 253 8.19 -16.76 -23.49
CA ALA A 253 8.95 -16.19 -22.38
C ALA A 253 9.30 -17.23 -21.30
N LEU A 254 8.50 -18.29 -21.14
CA LEU A 254 8.69 -19.35 -20.14
C LEU A 254 9.54 -20.52 -20.65
N VAL A 255 9.53 -20.82 -21.95
CA VAL A 255 10.37 -21.87 -22.59
C VAL A 255 11.83 -21.89 -22.08
N PRO A 256 12.60 -20.78 -22.08
CA PRO A 256 14.00 -20.78 -21.61
C PRO A 256 14.15 -20.91 -20.09
N ILE A 257 13.06 -20.75 -19.33
CA ILE A 257 13.04 -20.85 -17.86
C ILE A 257 12.64 -22.27 -17.43
N ALA A 258 11.62 -22.85 -18.07
CA ALA A 258 11.08 -24.17 -17.80
C ALA A 258 12.07 -25.32 -18.10
N ASN A 259 13.11 -25.05 -18.90
CA ASN A 259 14.14 -26.03 -19.29
C ASN A 259 13.50 -27.32 -19.85
N LEU A 260 12.66 -27.14 -20.88
CA LEU A 260 11.99 -28.25 -21.58
C LEU A 260 12.97 -29.02 -22.46
N SER A 261 12.92 -30.35 -22.42
CA SER A 261 13.59 -31.19 -23.41
C SER A 261 12.87 -31.13 -24.76
N GLY A 262 13.57 -31.44 -25.86
CA GLY A 262 12.99 -31.47 -27.22
C GLY A 262 11.99 -32.61 -27.49
N GLY A 263 11.41 -33.18 -26.44
CA GLY A 263 10.39 -34.23 -26.42
C GLY A 263 9.68 -34.22 -25.06
N ASP A 264 9.45 -33.02 -24.52
CA ASP A 264 8.70 -32.78 -23.29
C ASP A 264 7.21 -32.68 -23.66
N GLN A 265 6.33 -33.37 -22.94
CA GLN A 265 4.91 -33.53 -23.31
C GLN A 265 4.17 -32.19 -23.49
N LEU A 266 4.60 -31.12 -22.79
CA LEU A 266 4.05 -29.78 -22.97
C LEU A 266 4.21 -29.23 -24.40
N TRP A 267 5.30 -29.57 -25.09
CA TRP A 267 5.47 -29.21 -26.51
C TRP A 267 4.55 -29.99 -27.45
N GLU A 268 4.28 -31.27 -27.16
CA GLU A 268 3.38 -32.10 -27.97
C GLU A 268 1.92 -31.62 -27.85
N LEU A 269 1.51 -31.16 -26.67
CA LEU A 269 0.15 -30.66 -26.41
C LEU A 269 -0.07 -29.26 -27.00
N ALA A 270 0.84 -28.31 -26.76
CA ALA A 270 0.69 -26.93 -27.27
C ALA A 270 0.96 -26.81 -28.78
N GLY A 271 1.65 -27.78 -29.39
CA GLY A 271 2.09 -27.77 -30.79
C GLY A 271 1.00 -27.36 -31.80
N PRO A 272 -0.17 -28.04 -31.86
CA PRO A 272 -1.21 -27.73 -32.84
C PRO A 272 -1.76 -26.29 -32.78
N ALA A 273 -1.88 -25.72 -31.58
CA ALA A 273 -2.33 -24.34 -31.38
C ALA A 273 -1.26 -23.32 -31.81
N LEU A 274 0.02 -23.62 -31.59
CA LEU A 274 1.15 -22.80 -32.03
C LEU A 274 1.34 -22.88 -33.56
N GLU A 275 1.24 -24.07 -34.16
CA GLU A 275 1.27 -24.28 -35.61
C GLU A 275 0.05 -23.68 -36.33
N TRP A 276 -1.09 -23.52 -35.64
CA TRP A 276 -2.20 -22.72 -36.15
C TRP A 276 -1.85 -21.23 -36.16
N LEU A 277 -1.38 -20.68 -35.03
CA LEU A 277 -0.95 -19.28 -34.96
C LEU A 277 0.10 -18.91 -36.02
N ASP A 278 1.10 -19.76 -36.26
CA ASP A 278 2.11 -19.51 -37.31
C ASP A 278 1.48 -19.41 -38.72
N ARG A 279 0.47 -20.23 -39.03
CA ARG A 279 -0.21 -20.20 -40.33
C ARG A 279 -1.15 -19.00 -40.50
N GLU A 280 -1.75 -18.53 -39.41
CA GLU A 280 -2.61 -17.34 -39.42
C GLU A 280 -1.75 -16.06 -39.45
N GLU A 281 -0.63 -16.03 -38.73
CA GLU A 281 0.37 -14.96 -38.78
C GLU A 281 1.03 -14.86 -40.16
N GLN A 282 1.33 -16.00 -40.80
CA GLN A 282 1.78 -16.01 -42.20
C GLN A 282 0.70 -15.48 -43.16
N GLN A 283 -0.57 -15.87 -43.00
CA GLN A 283 -1.66 -15.39 -43.87
C GLN A 283 -1.94 -13.88 -43.70
N GLU A 284 -1.95 -13.37 -42.45
CA GLU A 284 -2.05 -11.93 -42.20
C GLU A 284 -0.86 -11.16 -42.79
N GLN A 285 0.36 -11.69 -42.70
CA GLN A 285 1.55 -11.06 -43.30
C GLN A 285 1.51 -11.10 -44.82
N GLU A 286 1.11 -12.20 -45.44
CA GLU A 286 0.97 -12.30 -46.91
C GLU A 286 -0.13 -11.37 -47.44
N GLU A 287 -1.20 -11.14 -46.67
CA GLU A 287 -2.21 -10.13 -47.02
C GLU A 287 -1.67 -8.70 -46.84
N GLN A 288 -0.97 -8.40 -45.74
CA GLN A 288 -0.36 -7.07 -45.53
C GLN A 288 0.72 -6.75 -46.57
N ASP A 289 1.57 -7.71 -46.94
CA ASP A 289 2.55 -7.59 -48.02
C ASP A 289 1.85 -7.32 -49.37
N TYR A 290 0.76 -8.02 -49.66
CA TYR A 290 -0.04 -7.84 -50.88
C TYR A 290 -0.71 -6.46 -50.95
N GLN A 291 -1.38 -6.02 -49.89
CA GLN A 291 -1.99 -4.67 -49.81
C GLN A 291 -0.91 -3.57 -49.87
N THR A 292 0.25 -3.79 -49.26
CA THR A 292 1.40 -2.88 -49.35
C THR A 292 1.93 -2.81 -50.78
N ALA A 293 2.11 -3.94 -51.47
CA ALA A 293 2.55 -3.97 -52.87
C ALA A 293 1.52 -3.31 -53.82
N LEU A 294 0.22 -3.50 -53.59
CA LEU A 294 -0.84 -2.80 -54.33
C LEU A 294 -0.75 -1.27 -54.14
N SER A 295 -0.64 -0.79 -52.90
CA SER A 295 -0.55 0.66 -52.64
C SER A 295 0.72 1.30 -53.20
N GLN A 296 1.86 0.59 -53.16
CA GLN A 296 3.10 1.04 -53.79
C GLN A 296 2.98 1.07 -55.32
N LEU A 297 2.31 0.08 -55.92
CA LEU A 297 2.04 0.08 -57.36
C LEU A 297 1.07 1.20 -57.77
N GLU A 298 0.03 1.49 -56.99
CA GLU A 298 -0.88 2.61 -57.26
C GLU A 298 -0.17 3.98 -57.14
N GLN A 299 0.62 4.19 -56.08
CA GLN A 299 1.43 5.39 -55.93
C GLN A 299 2.49 5.54 -57.04
N ALA A 300 3.02 4.43 -57.54
CA ALA A 300 3.93 4.41 -58.69
C ALA A 300 3.20 4.73 -60.02
N LEU A 301 1.95 4.29 -60.18
CA LEU A 301 1.12 4.61 -61.35
C LEU A 301 0.69 6.07 -61.41
N ASP A 302 0.64 6.79 -60.29
CA ASP A 302 0.39 8.23 -60.27
C ASP A 302 1.66 9.08 -60.45
N SER A 303 2.86 8.53 -60.22
CA SER A 303 4.15 9.23 -60.32
C SER A 303 4.96 8.92 -61.59
N GLU A 304 5.94 9.75 -61.94
CA GLU A 304 6.73 9.62 -63.20
C GLU A 304 7.89 8.61 -63.09
N LEU A 305 7.62 7.41 -62.53
CA LEU A 305 8.62 6.36 -62.41
C LEU A 305 8.92 5.64 -63.74
N PRO A 306 10.15 5.15 -63.95
CA PRO A 306 10.55 4.46 -65.18
C PRO A 306 9.92 3.06 -65.28
N LYS A 307 9.67 2.62 -66.52
CA LYS A 307 9.11 1.30 -66.87
C LYS A 307 9.67 0.13 -66.04
N GLU A 308 10.98 0.06 -65.90
CA GLU A 308 11.70 -1.02 -65.19
C GLU A 308 11.30 -1.13 -63.71
N GLU A 309 10.95 -0.01 -63.07
CA GLU A 309 10.51 0.03 -61.67
C GLU A 309 9.01 -0.26 -61.52
N LEU A 310 8.19 0.17 -62.49
CA LEU A 310 6.77 -0.21 -62.59
C LEU A 310 6.61 -1.72 -62.81
N GLU A 311 7.44 -2.32 -63.68
CA GLU A 311 7.47 -3.78 -63.89
C GLU A 311 7.92 -4.53 -62.63
N ARG A 312 8.91 -4.02 -61.88
CA ARG A 312 9.31 -4.61 -60.58
C ARG A 312 8.15 -4.61 -59.58
N LEU A 313 7.44 -3.49 -59.43
CA LEU A 313 6.31 -3.37 -58.50
C LEU A 313 5.13 -4.25 -58.92
N TYR A 314 4.86 -4.39 -60.22
CA TYR A 314 3.89 -5.35 -60.75
C TYR A 314 4.22 -6.80 -60.35
N TYR A 315 5.49 -7.24 -60.51
CA TYR A 315 5.89 -8.59 -60.10
C TYR A 315 5.87 -8.79 -58.57
N GLN A 316 5.99 -7.72 -57.78
CA GLN A 316 5.78 -7.80 -56.32
C GLN A 316 4.30 -7.93 -55.95
N ALA A 317 3.39 -7.24 -56.66
CA ALA A 317 1.95 -7.30 -56.41
C ALA A 317 1.27 -8.59 -56.91
N VAL A 318 1.81 -9.26 -57.94
CA VAL A 318 1.29 -10.53 -58.51
C VAL A 318 1.98 -11.77 -57.90
N LYS A 319 2.80 -11.59 -56.88
CA LYS A 319 3.47 -12.67 -56.14
C LYS A 319 2.42 -13.59 -55.46
N ASN A 320 2.75 -14.88 -55.31
CA ASN A 320 1.87 -15.91 -54.73
C ASN A 320 0.54 -16.10 -55.49
N ASP A 321 0.56 -16.02 -56.83
CA ASP A 321 -0.59 -16.22 -57.75
C ASP A 321 -1.82 -15.32 -57.48
N ARG A 322 -1.63 -14.20 -56.78
CA ARG A 322 -2.66 -13.20 -56.48
C ARG A 322 -2.97 -12.35 -57.73
N ALA A 323 -4.25 -12.23 -58.08
CA ALA A 323 -4.69 -11.42 -59.22
C ALA A 323 -4.81 -9.93 -58.88
N LEU A 324 -4.28 -9.06 -59.75
CA LEU A 324 -4.44 -7.60 -59.65
C LEU A 324 -5.90 -7.16 -59.83
N PRO A 325 -6.38 -6.13 -59.10
CA PRO A 325 -7.64 -5.46 -59.39
C PRO A 325 -7.66 -4.90 -60.82
N ASP A 326 -8.75 -5.16 -61.57
CA ASP A 326 -8.88 -4.80 -63.00
C ASP A 326 -8.54 -3.34 -63.31
N VAL A 327 -8.90 -2.43 -62.40
CA VAL A 327 -8.65 -0.98 -62.51
C VAL A 327 -7.14 -0.67 -62.52
N LEU A 328 -6.36 -1.31 -61.63
CA LEU A 328 -4.91 -1.11 -61.56
C LEU A 328 -4.20 -1.78 -62.74
N HIS A 329 -4.62 -2.99 -63.12
CA HIS A 329 -4.10 -3.66 -64.32
C HIS A 329 -4.29 -2.79 -65.57
N ARG A 330 -5.46 -2.16 -65.72
CA ARG A 330 -5.74 -1.26 -66.84
C ARG A 330 -4.86 -0.01 -66.82
N ARG A 331 -4.79 0.70 -65.68
CA ARG A 331 -3.95 1.91 -65.52
C ARG A 331 -2.47 1.62 -65.79
N LEU A 332 -1.98 0.43 -65.43
CA LEU A 332 -0.62 -0.02 -65.75
C LEU A 332 -0.41 -0.23 -67.25
N SER A 333 -1.30 -0.96 -67.94
CA SER A 333 -1.17 -1.16 -69.39
C SER A 333 -1.16 0.16 -70.17
N GLU A 334 -2.06 1.10 -69.85
CA GLU A 334 -2.16 2.40 -70.51
C GLU A 334 -0.90 3.27 -70.28
N ARG A 335 -0.20 3.12 -69.13
CA ARG A 335 1.02 3.88 -68.79
C ARG A 335 2.30 3.28 -69.40
N LEU A 336 2.38 1.96 -69.52
CA LEU A 336 3.53 1.28 -70.15
C LEU A 336 3.62 1.56 -71.65
N GLU A 337 2.49 1.51 -72.37
CA GLU A 337 2.44 1.84 -73.81
C GLU A 337 2.90 3.28 -74.10
N TYR A 338 2.58 4.22 -73.21
CA TYR A 338 3.00 5.62 -73.35
C TYR A 338 4.53 5.81 -73.27
N GLN A 339 5.21 5.10 -72.38
CA GLN A 339 6.66 5.25 -72.19
C GLN A 339 7.48 4.70 -73.38
N GLU A 340 7.05 3.60 -74.01
CA GLU A 340 7.77 3.02 -75.17
C GLU A 340 7.80 3.95 -76.39
N LEU A 341 6.78 4.80 -76.54
CA LEU A 341 6.70 5.81 -77.60
C LEU A 341 7.66 6.99 -77.36
N ALA A 342 7.96 7.32 -76.10
CA ALA A 342 8.80 8.45 -75.73
C ALA A 342 10.32 8.18 -75.93
N ALA A 343 10.77 6.94 -75.67
CA ALA A 343 12.19 6.58 -75.65
C ALA A 343 12.92 6.79 -76.99
N ARG A 344 12.22 6.73 -78.13
CA ARG A 344 12.82 6.70 -79.49
C ARG A 344 13.39 8.05 -80.00
N ARG A 345 13.47 9.11 -79.18
CA ARG A 345 13.78 10.49 -79.65
C ARG A 345 15.07 11.15 -79.14
N LYS A 346 15.89 10.53 -78.28
CA LYS A 346 17.11 11.17 -77.71
C LYS A 346 18.40 10.35 -77.92
N GLY A 347 19.31 10.85 -78.76
CA GLY A 347 20.71 10.39 -78.77
C GLY A 347 21.57 10.85 -79.96
N ARG A 348 22.64 11.62 -79.70
CA ARG A 348 23.84 11.81 -80.59
C ARG A 348 24.94 12.71 -79.96
N LEU A 349 26.21 12.35 -80.21
CA LEU A 349 27.49 13.12 -80.18
C LEU A 349 28.28 13.35 -78.84
N ILE A 350 29.63 13.22 -78.93
CA ILE A 350 30.68 13.27 -77.86
C ILE A 350 32.10 13.55 -78.49
N ILE A 351 33.10 14.07 -77.73
CA ILE A 351 34.62 13.83 -77.70
C ILE A 351 35.59 15.09 -77.67
N SER A 352 36.85 14.94 -77.18
CA SER A 352 37.80 15.90 -76.47
C SER A 352 39.33 15.63 -76.73
N CYS A 353 40.44 16.34 -76.33
CA CYS A 353 40.84 17.70 -75.79
C CYS A 353 42.42 17.84 -75.62
N VAL A 354 42.98 19.06 -75.29
CA VAL A 354 44.35 19.38 -74.67
C VAL A 354 45.63 19.21 -75.58
N ALA A 355 46.89 19.76 -75.47
CA ALA A 355 47.82 20.56 -74.58
C ALA A 355 48.94 21.31 -75.45
N MET A 356 50.09 21.92 -75.04
CA MET A 356 50.62 22.81 -73.93
C MET A 356 52.17 23.13 -74.08
N GLY A 357 52.72 24.32 -73.72
CA GLY A 357 54.20 24.63 -73.57
C GLY A 357 54.70 26.06 -74.00
N VAL A 358 55.97 26.56 -73.88
CA VAL A 358 57.18 26.28 -73.02
C VAL A 358 58.38 27.30 -73.20
N LEU A 359 59.14 27.68 -72.12
CA LEU A 359 60.52 28.30 -71.96
C LEU A 359 61.00 29.64 -72.68
N LEU A 360 62.22 30.22 -72.43
CA LEU A 360 62.75 31.07 -71.30
C LEU A 360 64.19 31.71 -71.56
N ILE A 361 64.81 32.45 -70.59
CA ILE A 361 66.25 32.95 -70.45
C ILE A 361 66.63 34.30 -71.18
N GLY A 362 67.57 35.21 -70.77
CA GLY A 362 68.33 35.47 -69.50
C GLY A 362 69.74 36.19 -69.62
N ALA A 363 70.18 36.96 -68.58
CA ALA A 363 71.56 37.53 -68.27
C ALA A 363 72.20 38.67 -69.15
N GLY A 364 73.30 39.41 -68.79
CA GLY A 364 74.03 39.65 -67.52
C GLY A 364 75.50 40.23 -67.61
N ILE A 365 75.95 41.04 -66.61
CA ILE A 365 77.35 41.34 -66.15
C ILE A 365 78.29 42.30 -66.95
N SER A 366 78.98 43.24 -66.26
CA SER A 366 80.28 43.89 -66.70
C SER A 366 81.06 44.79 -65.69
N TYR A 367 80.47 45.32 -64.60
CA TYR A 367 81.06 46.45 -63.83
C TYR A 367 81.73 46.05 -62.50
N LEU A 368 83.06 45.79 -62.45
CA LEU A 368 83.72 45.24 -61.24
C LEU A 368 85.14 45.73 -60.85
N ILE A 369 85.69 46.84 -61.38
CA ILE A 369 87.09 47.25 -61.09
C ILE A 369 87.26 48.48 -60.16
N VAL A 370 86.27 49.37 -60.03
CA VAL A 370 86.42 50.64 -59.27
C VAL A 370 86.29 50.48 -57.72
N ARG A 371 85.98 49.27 -57.23
CA ARG A 371 85.33 49.06 -55.92
C ARG A 371 86.20 49.25 -54.65
N GLN A 372 87.52 49.42 -54.74
CA GLN A 372 88.40 49.05 -53.61
C GLN A 372 88.86 50.18 -52.65
N ILE A 373 88.77 51.46 -53.03
CA ILE A 373 89.11 52.58 -52.11
C ILE A 373 87.88 53.10 -51.35
N HIS A 374 86.69 53.06 -51.96
CA HIS A 374 85.44 53.63 -51.40
C HIS A 374 84.87 52.83 -50.20
N LYS A 375 85.40 51.65 -49.90
CA LYS A 375 84.84 50.72 -48.90
C LYS A 375 84.99 51.15 -47.44
N LYS A 376 85.93 52.04 -47.09
CA LYS A 376 86.32 52.26 -45.68
C LYS A 376 85.44 53.27 -44.94
N GLU A 377 85.07 54.38 -45.58
CA GLU A 377 84.16 55.39 -44.99
C GLU A 377 82.71 54.91 -45.01
N LEU A 378 82.32 54.25 -46.11
CA LEU A 378 80.99 53.68 -46.33
C LEU A 378 80.61 52.68 -45.23
N ALA A 379 81.53 51.77 -44.86
CA ALA A 379 81.29 50.74 -43.85
C ALA A 379 80.94 51.32 -42.46
N THR A 380 81.60 52.42 -42.05
CA THR A 380 81.36 53.05 -40.75
C THR A 380 79.97 53.71 -40.68
N SER A 381 79.60 54.46 -41.73
CA SER A 381 78.27 55.10 -41.79
C SER A 381 77.14 54.08 -41.92
N VAL A 382 77.37 52.98 -42.67
CA VAL A 382 76.45 51.84 -42.76
C VAL A 382 76.25 51.16 -41.40
N ALA A 383 77.31 50.96 -40.62
CA ALA A 383 77.21 50.33 -39.31
C ALA A 383 76.37 51.18 -38.33
N VAL A 384 76.67 52.48 -38.20
CA VAL A 384 75.93 53.40 -37.32
C VAL A 384 74.47 53.55 -37.75
N ALA A 385 74.21 53.71 -39.06
CA ALA A 385 72.86 53.74 -39.60
C ALA A 385 72.07 52.46 -39.29
N THR A 386 72.70 51.28 -39.41
CA THR A 386 72.05 49.99 -39.11
C THR A 386 71.71 49.90 -37.63
N GLN A 387 72.66 50.19 -36.74
CA GLN A 387 72.45 50.16 -35.29
C GLN A 387 71.33 51.11 -34.83
N LEU A 388 71.28 52.32 -35.40
CA LEU A 388 70.21 53.29 -35.09
C LEU A 388 68.83 52.84 -35.62
N ILE A 389 68.76 52.23 -36.81
CA ILE A 389 67.51 51.62 -37.32
C ILE A 389 67.06 50.46 -36.44
N GLU A 390 68.00 49.66 -35.93
CA GLU A 390 67.75 48.50 -35.07
C GLU A 390 67.20 48.93 -33.70
N SER A 391 67.88 49.86 -33.00
CA SER A 391 67.39 50.41 -31.73
C SER A 391 66.07 51.17 -31.88
N ALA A 392 65.80 51.80 -33.03
CA ALA A 392 64.51 52.45 -33.28
C ALA A 392 63.37 51.48 -33.59
N ARG A 393 63.65 50.24 -34.03
CA ARG A 393 62.65 49.17 -34.12
C ARG A 393 62.30 48.59 -32.76
N GLU A 394 63.27 48.53 -31.84
CA GLU A 394 63.06 48.08 -30.46
C GLU A 394 62.33 49.13 -29.60
N THR A 395 62.59 50.43 -29.83
CA THR A 395 62.06 51.54 -29.01
C THR A 395 60.95 52.37 -29.67
N GLY A 396 60.65 52.15 -30.94
CA GLY A 396 59.74 52.98 -31.75
C GLY A 396 60.26 54.39 -32.09
N ASN A 397 61.40 54.83 -31.55
CA ASN A 397 61.88 56.21 -31.68
C ASN A 397 62.68 56.48 -32.97
N PHE A 398 62.00 56.57 -34.10
CA PHE A 398 62.62 56.87 -35.40
C PHE A 398 63.12 58.32 -35.58
N LYS A 399 62.99 59.21 -34.58
CA LYS A 399 63.38 60.64 -34.71
C LYS A 399 64.89 60.82 -34.86
N GLU A 400 65.67 60.14 -34.02
CA GLU A 400 67.14 60.22 -34.02
C GLU A 400 67.73 59.61 -35.30
N VAL A 401 67.14 58.52 -35.78
CA VAL A 401 67.46 57.92 -37.09
C VAL A 401 67.20 58.90 -38.23
N SER A 402 66.07 59.61 -38.19
CA SER A 402 65.73 60.61 -39.21
C SER A 402 66.73 61.75 -39.25
N HIS A 403 67.05 62.31 -38.08
CA HIS A 403 68.06 63.36 -37.94
C HIS A 403 69.44 62.89 -38.44
N TYR A 404 69.85 61.64 -38.15
CA TYR A 404 71.11 61.07 -38.64
C TYR A 404 71.18 61.04 -40.17
N PHE A 405 70.13 60.58 -40.87
CA PHE A 405 70.12 60.56 -42.34
C PHE A 405 70.00 61.95 -42.98
N GLU A 406 69.35 62.91 -42.33
CA GLU A 406 69.28 64.32 -42.79
C GLU A 406 70.63 65.04 -42.61
N GLN A 407 71.31 64.79 -41.49
CA GLN A 407 72.67 65.27 -41.24
C GLN A 407 73.67 64.66 -42.24
N LEU A 408 73.60 63.34 -42.48
CA LEU A 408 74.48 62.64 -43.44
C LEU A 408 74.33 63.16 -44.88
N GLU A 409 73.12 63.54 -45.29
CA GLU A 409 72.87 64.17 -46.60
C GLU A 409 73.44 65.59 -46.71
N SER A 410 73.42 66.38 -45.62
CA SER A 410 73.93 67.76 -45.63
C SER A 410 75.46 67.85 -45.46
N GLU A 411 76.07 66.96 -44.67
CA GLU A 411 77.51 66.98 -44.40
C GLU A 411 78.34 66.21 -45.44
N ASN A 412 77.82 65.11 -46.00
CA ASN A 412 78.62 64.21 -46.85
C ASN A 412 77.81 63.55 -47.97
N GLN A 413 77.22 64.39 -48.84
CA GLN A 413 76.36 64.01 -49.97
C GLN A 413 76.89 62.81 -50.79
N ARG A 414 78.21 62.68 -50.98
CA ARG A 414 78.82 61.58 -51.76
C ARG A 414 78.73 60.21 -51.07
N VAL A 415 78.63 60.17 -49.74
CA VAL A 415 78.35 58.96 -48.96
C VAL A 415 76.83 58.72 -48.91
N ALA A 416 76.04 59.77 -48.72
CA ALA A 416 74.57 59.68 -48.73
C ALA A 416 74.00 59.17 -50.08
N GLU A 417 74.64 59.52 -51.20
CA GLU A 417 74.25 59.04 -52.52
C GLU A 417 74.65 57.58 -52.83
N SER A 418 75.37 56.90 -51.95
CA SER A 418 75.80 55.52 -52.15
C SER A 418 74.63 54.51 -52.18
N PRO A 419 74.77 53.36 -52.87
CA PRO A 419 73.71 52.35 -52.92
C PRO A 419 73.32 51.80 -51.54
N ASP A 420 74.31 51.58 -50.67
CA ASP A 420 74.08 50.95 -49.36
C ASP A 420 73.39 51.91 -48.38
N ILE A 421 73.74 53.21 -48.38
CA ILE A 421 73.04 54.24 -47.59
C ILE A 421 71.65 54.53 -48.16
N LYS A 422 71.48 54.57 -49.49
CA LYS A 422 70.13 54.66 -50.12
C LYS A 422 69.25 53.46 -49.77
N LYS A 423 69.81 52.25 -49.70
CA LYS A 423 69.10 51.04 -49.23
C LYS A 423 68.68 51.18 -47.77
N LEU A 424 69.59 51.58 -46.88
CA LEU A 424 69.24 51.80 -45.47
C LEU A 424 68.21 52.92 -45.25
N LYS A 425 68.27 54.02 -46.03
CA LYS A 425 67.25 55.08 -45.99
C LYS A 425 65.89 54.63 -46.53
N ALA A 426 65.86 53.67 -47.46
CA ALA A 426 64.63 53.00 -47.89
C ALA A 426 64.09 52.04 -46.81
N GLU A 427 64.96 51.24 -46.18
CA GLU A 427 64.60 50.33 -45.09
C GLU A 427 64.13 51.06 -43.82
N MET A 428 64.68 52.26 -43.57
CA MET A 428 64.22 53.21 -42.56
C MET A 428 62.81 53.75 -42.89
N LYS A 429 62.55 54.17 -44.14
CA LYS A 429 61.21 54.61 -44.55
C LYS A 429 60.17 53.49 -44.42
N LEU A 430 60.52 52.29 -44.87
CA LEU A 430 59.67 51.10 -44.71
C LEU A 430 59.44 50.75 -43.23
N ALA A 431 60.44 50.95 -42.35
CA ALA A 431 60.26 50.77 -40.91
C ALA A 431 59.32 51.83 -40.29
N ILE A 432 59.39 53.09 -40.72
CA ILE A 432 58.46 54.15 -40.29
C ILE A 432 57.03 53.89 -40.81
N GLU A 433 56.88 53.39 -42.03
CA GLU A 433 55.57 53.02 -42.60
C GLU A 433 54.98 51.80 -41.88
N ALA A 434 55.81 50.79 -41.57
CA ALA A 434 55.40 49.65 -40.75
C ALA A 434 55.00 50.08 -39.33
N GLU A 435 55.77 50.95 -38.68
CA GLU A 435 55.48 51.48 -37.35
C GLU A 435 54.19 52.31 -37.31
N ARG A 436 53.93 53.13 -38.34
CA ARG A 436 52.63 53.82 -38.48
C ARG A 436 51.48 52.83 -38.66
N GLY A 437 51.67 51.78 -39.45
CA GLY A 437 50.70 50.69 -39.56
C GLY A 437 50.46 49.96 -38.23
N ARG A 438 51.51 49.77 -37.44
CA ARG A 438 51.50 49.16 -36.10
C ARG A 438 50.70 50.01 -35.10
N GLN A 439 50.97 51.31 -35.04
CA GLN A 439 50.22 52.26 -34.20
C GLN A 439 48.74 52.37 -34.59
N VAL A 440 48.42 52.39 -35.90
CA VAL A 440 47.02 52.38 -36.37
C VAL A 440 46.32 51.06 -36.03
N LYS A 441 47.00 49.91 -36.14
CA LYS A 441 46.46 48.61 -35.69
C LYS A 441 46.18 48.63 -34.19
N PHE A 442 47.12 49.11 -33.39
CA PHE A 442 46.98 49.22 -31.92
C PHE A 442 45.76 50.08 -31.53
N GLN A 443 45.63 51.28 -32.11
CA GLN A 443 44.50 52.17 -31.84
C GLN A 443 43.16 51.54 -32.22
N ASN A 444 43.08 50.89 -33.38
CA ASN A 444 41.86 50.20 -33.83
C ASN A 444 41.45 49.05 -32.88
N LEU A 445 42.41 48.35 -32.28
CA LEU A 445 42.14 47.30 -31.28
C LEU A 445 41.60 47.88 -29.97
N LEU A 446 42.19 48.97 -29.48
CA LEU A 446 41.67 49.68 -28.31
C LEU A 446 40.26 50.26 -28.54
N ASP A 447 39.97 50.79 -29.71
CA ASP A 447 38.65 51.35 -30.01
C ASP A 447 37.58 50.27 -30.26
N ASP A 448 37.91 49.11 -30.86
CA ASP A 448 36.99 47.96 -30.93
C ASP A 448 36.75 47.36 -29.52
N ALA A 449 37.79 47.25 -28.68
CA ALA A 449 37.65 46.83 -27.28
C ALA A 449 36.76 47.80 -26.47
N ARG A 450 36.97 49.12 -26.61
CA ARG A 450 36.16 50.17 -25.97
C ARG A 450 34.71 50.16 -26.47
N ALA A 451 34.50 49.97 -27.77
CA ALA A 451 33.18 49.89 -28.37
C ALA A 451 32.39 48.67 -27.86
N ARG A 452 33.05 47.53 -27.65
CA ARG A 452 32.41 46.28 -27.17
C ARG A 452 32.26 46.20 -25.66
N GLY A 453 33.31 46.51 -24.90
CA GLY A 453 33.36 46.27 -23.46
C GLY A 453 32.95 47.46 -22.58
N VAL A 454 32.81 48.67 -23.14
CA VAL A 454 32.41 49.87 -22.37
C VAL A 454 31.18 50.55 -22.96
N LEU A 455 31.14 50.78 -24.29
CA LEU A 455 30.03 51.52 -24.92
C LEU A 455 28.81 50.63 -25.23
N ASN A 456 29.02 49.43 -25.75
CA ASN A 456 27.98 48.43 -26.05
C ASN A 456 28.17 47.17 -25.20
N ALA A 457 28.47 47.37 -23.92
CA ALA A 457 28.72 46.31 -22.94
C ALA A 457 27.57 45.29 -22.93
N SER A 458 27.87 44.04 -23.27
CA SER A 458 26.93 42.92 -23.22
C SER A 458 27.69 41.61 -22.96
N TRP A 459 26.98 40.60 -22.47
CA TRP A 459 27.58 39.29 -22.17
C TRP A 459 28.15 38.58 -23.41
N GLU A 460 27.65 38.90 -24.61
CA GLU A 460 28.21 38.42 -25.88
C GLU A 460 29.42 39.25 -26.35
N ASN A 461 29.43 40.55 -26.05
CA ASN A 461 30.52 41.46 -26.44
C ASN A 461 31.73 41.41 -25.50
N MET A 462 31.55 41.06 -24.22
CA MET A 462 32.63 41.06 -23.22
C MET A 462 33.82 40.15 -23.56
N PRO A 463 33.64 38.85 -23.93
CA PRO A 463 34.77 38.01 -24.32
C PRO A 463 35.52 38.54 -25.54
N ALA A 464 34.80 39.14 -26.51
CA ALA A 464 35.41 39.77 -27.67
C ALA A 464 36.17 41.07 -27.31
N ALA A 465 35.70 41.83 -26.32
CA ALA A 465 36.39 43.02 -25.82
C ALA A 465 37.70 42.66 -25.10
N LEU A 466 37.69 41.62 -24.26
CA LEU A 466 38.88 41.13 -23.57
C LEU A 466 39.92 40.57 -24.55
N ASN A 467 39.50 39.72 -25.50
CA ASN A 467 40.39 39.21 -26.55
C ASN A 467 41.03 40.33 -27.38
N ARG A 468 40.34 41.46 -27.60
CA ARG A 468 40.91 42.64 -28.30
C ARG A 468 41.93 43.40 -27.47
N LEU A 469 41.84 43.36 -26.14
CA LEU A 469 42.87 43.92 -25.24
C LEU A 469 44.13 43.05 -25.22
N ASP A 470 43.97 41.72 -25.24
CA ASP A 470 45.11 40.80 -25.40
C ASP A 470 45.74 40.93 -26.79
N GLU A 471 44.96 41.02 -27.87
CA GLU A 471 45.48 41.34 -29.21
C GLU A 471 46.21 42.69 -29.27
N ALA A 472 45.80 43.68 -28.47
CA ALA A 472 46.47 44.97 -28.37
C ALA A 472 47.80 44.87 -27.59
N LYS A 473 47.85 44.02 -26.57
CA LYS A 473 49.04 43.73 -25.75
C LYS A 473 50.17 43.12 -26.58
N GLU A 474 49.85 42.19 -27.48
CA GLU A 474 50.80 41.62 -28.46
C GLU A 474 51.31 42.64 -29.52
N VAL A 475 50.80 43.87 -29.50
CA VAL A 475 51.16 44.96 -30.45
C VAL A 475 51.72 46.20 -29.72
N ALA A 476 51.70 46.23 -28.39
CA ALA A 476 52.26 47.31 -27.58
C ALA A 476 53.79 47.16 -27.42
N ILE A 477 54.52 48.27 -27.56
CA ILE A 477 55.99 48.31 -27.43
C ILE A 477 56.41 49.32 -26.34
N THR A 478 55.61 50.35 -26.08
CA THR A 478 55.92 51.41 -25.12
C THR A 478 55.08 51.32 -23.86
N ASP A 479 55.63 51.75 -22.71
CA ASP A 479 54.92 51.79 -21.42
C ASP A 479 53.60 52.60 -21.49
N ALA A 480 53.55 53.62 -22.36
CA ALA A 480 52.36 54.44 -22.60
C ALA A 480 51.25 53.69 -23.36
N GLU A 481 51.59 52.69 -24.18
CA GLU A 481 50.63 51.79 -24.82
C GLU A 481 50.12 50.75 -23.82
N TYR A 482 51.01 50.15 -23.01
CA TYR A 482 50.62 49.25 -21.93
C TYR A 482 49.72 49.93 -20.88
N GLY A 483 50.01 51.18 -20.52
CA GLY A 483 49.17 51.97 -19.62
C GLY A 483 47.74 52.18 -20.15
N GLN A 484 47.58 52.40 -21.47
CA GLN A 484 46.26 52.52 -22.10
C GLN A 484 45.48 51.20 -22.13
N ILE A 485 46.16 50.06 -22.34
CA ILE A 485 45.53 48.73 -22.21
C ILE A 485 45.03 48.54 -20.78
N LEU A 486 45.88 48.80 -19.77
CA LEU A 486 45.52 48.61 -18.36
C LEU A 486 44.35 49.50 -17.93
N GLU A 487 44.32 50.78 -18.33
CA GLU A 487 43.21 51.69 -18.01
C GLU A 487 41.89 51.24 -18.65
N LEU A 488 41.94 50.73 -19.89
CA LEU A 488 40.75 50.24 -20.59
C LEU A 488 40.29 48.88 -20.06
N MET A 489 41.22 47.96 -19.78
CA MET A 489 40.92 46.66 -19.17
C MET A 489 40.25 46.82 -17.80
N ARG A 490 40.71 47.79 -16.99
CA ARG A 490 40.05 48.17 -15.73
C ARG A 490 38.59 48.56 -15.96
N LYS A 491 38.30 49.40 -16.96
CA LYS A 491 36.93 49.86 -17.30
C LYS A 491 36.03 48.76 -17.86
N VAL A 492 36.59 47.82 -18.63
CA VAL A 492 35.86 46.63 -19.13
C VAL A 492 35.49 45.71 -17.96
N ASN A 493 36.44 45.44 -17.06
CA ASN A 493 36.22 44.63 -15.86
C ASN A 493 35.23 45.31 -14.89
N GLU A 494 35.28 46.63 -14.73
CA GLU A 494 34.27 47.41 -13.99
C GLU A 494 32.86 47.18 -14.54
N LYS A 495 32.66 47.25 -15.87
CA LYS A 495 31.35 46.97 -16.48
C LYS A 495 30.93 45.50 -16.42
N GLN A 496 31.87 44.55 -16.49
CA GLN A 496 31.55 43.14 -16.27
C GLN A 496 31.08 42.90 -14.83
N SER A 497 31.71 43.56 -13.84
CA SER A 497 31.32 43.47 -12.42
C SER A 497 29.96 44.14 -12.14
N GLU A 498 29.67 45.31 -12.71
CA GLU A 498 28.34 45.94 -12.63
C GLU A 498 27.24 45.02 -13.19
N MET A 499 27.48 44.41 -14.35
CA MET A 499 26.53 43.50 -14.98
C MET A 499 26.29 42.22 -14.17
N GLN A 500 27.35 41.66 -13.56
CA GLN A 500 27.21 40.50 -12.66
C GLN A 500 26.40 40.87 -11.40
N ALA A 501 26.70 42.03 -10.79
CA ALA A 501 25.99 42.50 -9.62
C ALA A 501 24.49 42.76 -9.88
N GLU A 502 24.10 43.17 -11.09
CA GLU A 502 22.68 43.27 -11.45
C GLU A 502 22.00 41.89 -11.52
N VAL A 503 22.65 40.89 -12.13
CA VAL A 503 22.12 39.51 -12.21
C VAL A 503 21.97 38.90 -10.82
N ASP A 504 23.01 39.01 -9.99
CA ASP A 504 23.02 38.45 -8.64
C ASP A 504 22.04 39.16 -7.69
N SER A 505 21.85 40.48 -7.85
CA SER A 505 20.86 41.26 -7.08
C SER A 505 19.42 40.85 -7.42
N ARG A 506 19.11 40.64 -8.71
CA ARG A 506 17.83 40.09 -9.16
C ARG A 506 17.63 38.65 -8.65
N PHE A 507 18.67 37.81 -8.71
CA PHE A 507 18.63 36.44 -8.18
C PHE A 507 18.35 36.40 -6.68
N ARG A 508 19.06 37.20 -5.88
CA ARG A 508 18.83 37.33 -4.42
C ARG A 508 17.38 37.74 -4.11
N THR A 509 16.85 38.71 -4.85
CA THR A 509 15.46 39.18 -4.69
C THR A 509 14.46 38.05 -4.94
N ASP A 510 14.62 37.29 -6.03
CA ASP A 510 13.74 36.17 -6.35
C ASP A 510 13.92 34.98 -5.38
N LEU A 511 15.14 34.74 -4.90
CA LEU A 511 15.46 33.73 -3.89
C LEU A 511 14.78 34.02 -2.54
N ASP A 512 14.77 35.27 -2.09
CA ASP A 512 14.15 35.66 -0.82
C ASP A 512 12.62 35.72 -0.93
N ASN A 513 12.08 36.07 -2.11
CA ASN A 513 10.66 35.89 -2.42
C ASN A 513 10.25 34.40 -2.37
N LEU A 514 11.07 33.50 -2.92
CA LEU A 514 10.84 32.05 -2.88
C LEU A 514 10.87 31.52 -1.43
N LYS A 515 11.90 31.87 -0.63
CA LYS A 515 11.98 31.49 0.79
C LYS A 515 10.75 31.95 1.58
N SER A 516 10.31 33.19 1.37
CA SER A 516 9.12 33.74 2.02
C SER A 516 7.86 32.96 1.63
N SER A 517 7.68 32.71 0.32
CA SER A 517 6.54 31.96 -0.21
C SER A 517 6.54 30.48 0.20
N MET A 518 7.71 29.91 0.55
CA MET A 518 7.85 28.59 1.18
C MET A 518 7.49 28.59 2.68
N ALA A 519 7.76 29.68 3.39
CA ALA A 519 7.41 29.81 4.81
C ALA A 519 5.88 29.99 5.01
N ASP A 520 5.24 30.75 4.12
CA ASP A 520 3.79 30.97 4.09
C ASP A 520 3.01 29.84 3.37
N ALA A 521 3.65 28.72 3.04
CA ALA A 521 3.05 27.64 2.27
C ALA A 521 2.12 26.75 3.11
N ASP A 522 0.88 26.55 2.65
CA ASP A 522 0.03 25.47 3.18
C ASP A 522 0.63 24.11 2.78
N GLN A 523 1.18 23.40 3.77
CA GLN A 523 1.83 22.12 3.58
C GLN A 523 0.86 21.01 3.11
N GLU A 524 -0.47 21.17 3.27
CA GLU A 524 -1.46 20.21 2.74
C GLU A 524 -1.82 20.49 1.27
N ASN A 525 -1.52 21.70 0.77
CA ASN A 525 -1.84 22.15 -0.58
C ASN A 525 -0.76 21.73 -1.59
N LEU A 526 -0.89 20.50 -2.08
CA LEU A 526 -0.02 19.91 -3.11
C LEU A 526 0.21 20.82 -4.33
N THR A 527 -0.81 21.56 -4.78
CA THR A 527 -0.70 22.47 -5.95
C THR A 527 0.16 23.69 -5.65
N GLN A 528 0.07 24.26 -4.44
CA GLN A 528 0.92 25.36 -4.01
C GLN A 528 2.38 24.91 -3.88
N LEU A 529 2.63 23.75 -3.28
CA LEU A 529 3.97 23.15 -3.19
C LEU A 529 4.57 22.83 -4.57
N GLN A 530 3.77 22.35 -5.53
CA GLN A 530 4.20 22.12 -6.91
C GLN A 530 4.55 23.43 -7.63
N ASN A 531 3.78 24.50 -7.45
CA ASN A 531 4.11 25.80 -8.04
C ASN A 531 5.43 26.38 -7.48
N LEU A 532 5.66 26.25 -6.18
CA LEU A 532 6.92 26.64 -5.53
C LEU A 532 8.11 25.80 -6.04
N LEU A 533 7.90 24.50 -6.26
CA LEU A 533 8.92 23.63 -6.86
C LEU A 533 9.25 24.05 -8.30
N THR A 534 8.26 24.43 -9.11
CA THR A 534 8.52 24.99 -10.46
C THR A 534 9.35 26.28 -10.36
N GLN A 535 8.96 27.23 -9.51
CA GLN A 535 9.71 28.48 -9.30
C GLN A 535 11.15 28.24 -8.81
N ALA A 536 11.36 27.24 -7.95
CA ALA A 536 12.69 26.87 -7.48
C ALA A 536 13.57 26.32 -8.62
N ASN A 537 13.02 25.50 -9.53
CA ASN A 537 13.76 25.03 -10.71
C ASN A 537 14.01 26.17 -11.72
N GLU A 538 13.02 27.04 -11.98
CA GLU A 538 13.18 28.24 -12.83
C GLU A 538 14.25 29.21 -12.31
N LEU A 539 14.45 29.27 -10.99
CA LEU A 539 15.52 30.04 -10.36
C LEU A 539 16.87 29.33 -10.45
N ASN A 540 16.91 28.02 -10.22
CA ASN A 540 18.11 27.18 -10.34
C ASN A 540 18.71 27.22 -11.75
N ASP A 541 17.87 27.15 -12.79
CA ASP A 541 18.29 27.10 -14.19
C ASP A 541 18.61 28.50 -14.77
N ARG A 542 18.63 29.55 -13.93
CA ARG A 542 18.90 30.93 -14.37
C ARG A 542 20.39 31.09 -14.75
N PRO A 543 20.72 31.43 -16.01
CA PRO A 543 22.11 31.49 -16.47
C PRO A 543 22.84 32.74 -15.97
N ARG A 544 24.18 32.63 -15.86
CA ARG A 544 25.13 33.70 -15.51
C ARG A 544 25.00 34.25 -14.07
N VAL A 545 24.50 33.43 -13.14
CA VAL A 545 24.52 33.72 -11.69
C VAL A 545 25.91 33.40 -11.13
N SER A 546 26.39 34.15 -10.14
CA SER A 546 27.65 33.81 -9.46
C SER A 546 27.54 32.51 -8.67
N ALA A 547 28.58 31.67 -8.70
CA ALA A 547 28.61 30.35 -8.07
C ALA A 547 28.31 30.34 -6.55
N GLU A 548 28.52 31.47 -5.86
CA GLU A 548 28.12 31.69 -4.47
C GLU A 548 26.60 31.48 -4.25
N TYR A 549 25.76 31.87 -5.22
CA TYR A 549 24.30 31.79 -5.12
C TYR A 549 23.72 30.54 -5.78
N GLU A 550 24.41 29.98 -6.78
CA GLU A 550 24.03 28.74 -7.46
C GLU A 550 23.86 27.56 -6.48
N VAL A 551 24.71 27.48 -5.45
CA VAL A 551 24.66 26.46 -4.39
C VAL A 551 23.45 26.62 -3.45
N LEU A 552 22.78 27.77 -3.41
CA LEU A 552 21.73 28.07 -2.43
C LEU A 552 20.33 27.53 -2.78
N VAL A 553 20.08 27.19 -4.06
CA VAL A 553 18.75 26.75 -4.53
C VAL A 553 18.52 25.23 -4.42
N PRO A 554 19.49 24.34 -4.72
CA PRO A 554 19.30 22.89 -4.59
C PRO A 554 18.80 22.40 -3.20
N PRO A 555 19.23 22.98 -2.05
CA PRO A 555 18.66 22.64 -0.74
C PRO A 555 17.16 22.94 -0.62
N LEU A 556 16.70 24.05 -1.22
CA LEU A 556 15.27 24.43 -1.23
C LEU A 556 14.46 23.49 -2.13
N ILE A 557 15.00 23.12 -3.30
CA ILE A 557 14.41 22.11 -4.20
C ILE A 557 14.25 20.76 -3.48
N ASN A 558 15.27 20.31 -2.74
CA ASN A 558 15.22 19.07 -1.97
C ASN A 558 14.17 19.13 -0.85
N SER A 559 14.06 20.27 -0.16
CA SER A 559 13.02 20.50 0.87
C SER A 559 11.61 20.48 0.27
N LEU A 560 11.38 21.18 -0.84
CA LEU A 560 10.11 21.19 -1.57
C LEU A 560 9.73 19.80 -2.10
N ASN A 561 10.68 19.05 -2.66
CA ASN A 561 10.46 17.67 -3.07
C ASN A 561 10.01 16.79 -1.89
N SER A 562 10.66 16.92 -0.72
CA SER A 562 10.30 16.18 0.50
C SER A 562 8.89 16.53 1.02
N MET A 563 8.49 17.81 0.95
CA MET A 563 7.13 18.23 1.29
C MET A 563 6.10 17.68 0.28
N VAL A 564 6.39 17.80 -1.03
CA VAL A 564 5.53 17.30 -2.11
C VAL A 564 5.31 15.78 -1.98
N THR A 565 6.35 14.98 -1.75
CA THR A 565 6.21 13.53 -1.56
C THR A 565 5.42 13.21 -0.29
N THR A 566 5.73 13.85 0.83
CA THR A 566 5.02 13.64 2.12
C THR A 566 3.52 13.92 1.99
N THR A 567 3.16 15.05 1.38
CA THR A 567 1.75 15.46 1.21
C THR A 567 1.04 14.60 0.17
N LEU A 568 1.72 14.18 -0.90
CA LEU A 568 1.19 13.19 -1.86
C LEU A 568 0.92 11.84 -1.18
N GLU A 569 1.80 11.38 -0.29
CA GLU A 569 1.61 10.13 0.46
C GLU A 569 0.46 10.25 1.47
N LYS A 570 0.35 11.37 2.20
CA LYS A 570 -0.77 11.67 3.11
C LYS A 570 -2.11 11.69 2.36
N GLN A 571 -2.20 12.36 1.21
CA GLN A 571 -3.40 12.36 0.36
C GLN A 571 -3.72 10.95 -0.18
N ARG A 572 -2.70 10.19 -0.61
CA ARG A 572 -2.85 8.79 -1.04
C ARG A 572 -3.27 7.85 0.10
N GLU A 573 -2.93 8.14 1.35
CA GLU A 573 -3.40 7.38 2.52
C GLU A 573 -4.85 7.73 2.82
N ASN A 574 -5.17 9.01 3.01
CA ASN A 574 -6.53 9.49 3.27
C ASN A 574 -7.54 8.96 2.23
N ARG A 575 -7.16 8.94 0.94
CA ARG A 575 -8.01 8.39 -0.14
C ARG A 575 -8.24 6.87 -0.04
N ALA A 576 -7.29 6.12 0.50
CA ALA A 576 -7.43 4.68 0.75
C ALA A 576 -8.27 4.40 2.00
N LEU A 577 -8.10 5.21 3.06
CA LEU A 577 -8.94 5.18 4.27
C LEU A 577 -10.40 5.58 3.96
N SER A 578 -10.61 6.51 3.02
CA SER A 578 -11.93 6.80 2.45
C SER A 578 -12.52 5.56 1.79
N GLN A 579 -11.79 4.89 0.88
CA GLN A 579 -12.30 3.69 0.18
C GLN A 579 -12.72 2.55 1.14
N ILE A 580 -12.10 2.43 2.31
CA ILE A 580 -12.52 1.51 3.38
C ILE A 580 -13.84 2.00 4.03
N THR A 581 -13.95 3.30 4.31
CA THR A 581 -15.14 3.93 4.91
C THR A 581 -16.35 3.95 3.96
N ASP A 582 -16.14 4.24 2.68
CA ASP A 582 -17.16 4.20 1.62
C ASP A 582 -17.77 2.80 1.46
N ALA A 583 -17.01 1.76 1.83
CA ALA A 583 -17.43 0.36 1.78
C ALA A 583 -18.20 -0.13 3.02
N ILE A 584 -18.40 0.69 4.06
CA ILE A 584 -19.28 0.35 5.19
C ILE A 584 -20.66 -0.07 4.65
N GLY A 585 -21.16 -1.21 5.14
CA GLY A 585 -22.39 -1.86 4.71
C GLY A 585 -22.20 -2.95 3.65
N ASP A 586 -21.14 -2.90 2.83
CA ASP A 586 -20.80 -3.95 1.86
C ASP A 586 -19.55 -4.70 2.32
N ARG A 587 -19.78 -5.83 3.02
CA ARG A 587 -18.74 -6.71 3.58
C ARG A 587 -17.69 -7.13 2.54
N ASN A 588 -18.08 -7.35 1.28
CA ASN A 588 -17.17 -7.82 0.25
C ASN A 588 -16.30 -6.66 -0.27
N ARG A 589 -16.89 -5.48 -0.53
CA ARG A 589 -16.11 -4.27 -0.85
C ARG A 589 -15.18 -3.87 0.29
N PHE A 590 -15.63 -3.97 1.54
CA PHE A 590 -14.85 -3.61 2.71
C PHE A 590 -13.63 -4.51 2.86
N LYS A 591 -13.80 -5.84 2.70
CA LYS A 591 -12.69 -6.78 2.60
C LYS A 591 -11.71 -6.37 1.50
N SER A 592 -12.17 -6.18 0.26
CA SER A 592 -11.26 -5.80 -0.84
C SER A 592 -10.61 -4.43 -0.67
N ALA A 593 -11.22 -3.49 0.06
CA ALA A 593 -10.61 -2.21 0.40
C ALA A 593 -9.50 -2.36 1.45
N LEU A 594 -9.72 -3.18 2.49
CA LEU A 594 -8.70 -3.53 3.49
C LEU A 594 -7.54 -4.32 2.87
N GLU A 595 -7.83 -5.34 2.05
CA GLU A 595 -6.83 -6.14 1.31
C GLU A 595 -5.97 -5.24 0.41
N LYS A 596 -6.61 -4.34 -0.34
CA LYS A 596 -5.93 -3.38 -1.21
C LYS A 596 -5.06 -2.39 -0.43
N TYR A 597 -5.48 -1.98 0.77
CA TYR A 597 -4.66 -1.15 1.64
C TYR A 597 -3.43 -1.91 2.13
N SER A 598 -3.60 -3.12 2.68
CA SER A 598 -2.49 -3.89 3.27
C SER A 598 -1.45 -4.32 2.24
N HIS A 599 -1.87 -4.78 1.05
CA HIS A 599 -0.98 -5.13 -0.04
C HIS A 599 -0.20 -3.91 -0.59
N ALA A 600 -0.84 -2.73 -0.64
CA ALA A 600 -0.19 -1.51 -1.10
C ALA A 600 0.75 -0.88 -0.06
N ARG A 601 0.65 -1.24 1.24
CA ARG A 601 1.41 -0.62 2.33
C ARG A 601 1.77 -1.63 3.43
N GLN A 602 3.03 -2.05 3.48
CA GLN A 602 3.58 -2.88 4.57
C GLN A 602 3.82 -2.12 5.90
N THR A 603 3.00 -1.10 6.18
CA THR A 603 3.04 -0.34 7.44
C THR A 603 2.47 -1.13 8.61
N ALA A 604 2.70 -0.66 9.85
CA ALA A 604 2.08 -1.26 11.03
C ALA A 604 0.53 -1.30 10.92
N ARG A 605 -0.09 -0.24 10.39
CA ARG A 605 -1.53 -0.22 10.06
C ARG A 605 -1.87 -1.30 9.04
N GLY A 606 -1.16 -1.37 7.90
CA GLY A 606 -1.44 -2.38 6.87
C GLY A 606 -1.40 -3.82 7.39
N LYS A 607 -0.46 -4.14 8.30
CA LYS A 607 -0.40 -5.43 8.99
C LYS A 607 -1.57 -5.65 9.96
N ALA A 608 -1.96 -4.65 10.74
CA ALA A 608 -3.10 -4.75 11.65
C ALA A 608 -4.43 -4.96 10.90
N LEU A 609 -4.65 -4.24 9.79
CA LEU A 609 -5.80 -4.42 8.90
C LEU A 609 -5.82 -5.83 8.28
N GLN A 610 -4.66 -6.36 7.87
CA GLN A 610 -4.55 -7.72 7.35
C GLN A 610 -4.86 -8.77 8.41
N GLN A 611 -4.31 -8.64 9.63
CA GLN A 611 -4.60 -9.57 10.71
C GLN A 611 -6.10 -9.61 11.02
N VAL A 612 -6.77 -8.46 11.07
CA VAL A 612 -8.23 -8.39 11.31
C VAL A 612 -9.04 -9.06 10.21
N LEU A 613 -8.59 -9.03 8.95
CA LEU A 613 -9.21 -9.79 7.87
C LEU A 613 -9.05 -11.31 8.03
N GLU A 614 -7.86 -11.75 8.47
CA GLU A 614 -7.52 -13.17 8.64
C GLU A 614 -8.22 -13.77 9.87
N ASP A 615 -8.23 -13.05 10.99
CA ASP A 615 -8.80 -13.50 12.27
C ASP A 615 -10.34 -13.34 12.37
N GLU A 616 -10.95 -12.36 11.68
CA GLU A 616 -12.33 -11.92 12.00
C GLU A 616 -13.33 -11.90 10.84
N PHE A 617 -12.91 -11.99 9.58
CA PHE A 617 -13.83 -11.84 8.45
C PHE A 617 -15.00 -12.84 8.49
N THR A 618 -14.76 -14.08 8.92
CA THR A 618 -15.77 -15.13 9.12
C THR A 618 -16.81 -14.77 10.20
N ILE A 619 -16.42 -14.00 11.21
CA ILE A 619 -17.33 -13.50 12.26
C ILE A 619 -18.32 -12.50 11.65
N TRP A 620 -17.84 -11.59 10.79
CA TRP A 620 -18.70 -10.61 10.11
C TRP A 620 -19.60 -11.24 9.05
N VAL A 621 -19.16 -12.34 8.43
CA VAL A 621 -20.05 -13.21 7.63
C VAL A 621 -21.19 -13.72 8.50
N GLY A 622 -20.87 -14.23 9.70
CA GLY A 622 -21.85 -14.70 10.68
C GLY A 622 -22.83 -13.64 11.15
N VAL A 623 -22.38 -12.43 11.52
CA VAL A 623 -23.27 -11.31 11.91
C VAL A 623 -24.37 -11.09 10.86
N ASN A 624 -24.00 -11.06 9.58
CA ASN A 624 -24.96 -10.85 8.50
C ASN A 624 -25.89 -12.05 8.28
N ALA A 625 -25.39 -13.29 8.40
CA ALA A 625 -26.22 -14.49 8.32
C ALA A 625 -27.26 -14.55 9.46
N TRP A 626 -26.84 -14.25 10.69
CA TRP A 626 -27.73 -14.13 11.85
C TRP A 626 -28.77 -13.03 11.66
N ASN A 627 -28.38 -11.83 11.25
CA ASN A 627 -29.32 -10.75 10.95
C ASN A 627 -30.37 -11.16 9.91
N GLN A 628 -29.98 -11.83 8.82
CA GLN A 628 -30.89 -12.29 7.76
C GLN A 628 -31.82 -13.44 8.19
N PHE A 629 -31.38 -14.30 9.11
CA PHE A 629 -32.23 -15.32 9.73
C PHE A 629 -33.24 -14.66 10.68
N ILE A 630 -32.78 -13.79 11.58
CA ILE A 630 -33.61 -13.10 12.56
C ILE A 630 -34.67 -12.23 11.86
N ASP A 631 -34.30 -11.43 10.86
CA ASP A 631 -35.22 -10.54 10.14
C ASP A 631 -36.37 -11.27 9.43
N ARG A 632 -36.11 -12.44 8.83
CA ARG A 632 -37.17 -13.29 8.29
C ARG A 632 -37.98 -13.95 9.40
N GLY A 633 -37.33 -14.42 10.47
CA GLY A 633 -37.98 -15.03 11.62
C GLY A 633 -38.94 -14.09 12.33
N THR A 634 -38.56 -12.83 12.60
CA THR A 634 -39.43 -11.83 13.25
C THR A 634 -40.66 -11.45 12.43
N ARG A 635 -40.69 -11.79 11.14
CA ARG A 635 -41.81 -11.57 10.21
C ARG A 635 -42.65 -12.83 9.95
N THR A 636 -42.33 -13.95 10.60
CA THR A 636 -42.95 -15.27 10.36
C THR A 636 -43.82 -15.69 11.54
N ASP A 637 -45.11 -15.95 11.30
CA ASP A 637 -46.00 -16.53 12.33
C ASP A 637 -45.75 -18.05 12.45
N PHE A 638 -44.77 -18.41 13.29
CA PHE A 638 -44.42 -19.79 13.55
C PHE A 638 -45.55 -20.62 14.18
N GLY A 639 -46.61 -19.98 14.69
CA GLY A 639 -47.81 -20.65 15.19
C GLY A 639 -48.68 -21.28 14.10
N THR A 640 -48.44 -20.96 12.82
CA THR A 640 -49.29 -21.38 11.68
C THR A 640 -48.61 -22.27 10.65
N LEU A 641 -47.33 -22.63 10.84
CA LEU A 641 -46.56 -23.39 9.84
C LEU A 641 -47.08 -24.83 9.65
N SER A 642 -47.03 -25.29 8.40
CA SER A 642 -47.08 -26.71 8.05
C SER A 642 -45.80 -27.45 8.48
N ALA A 643 -45.86 -28.79 8.48
CA ALA A 643 -44.69 -29.61 8.80
C ALA A 643 -43.55 -29.44 7.77
N ASP A 644 -43.85 -29.21 6.49
CA ASP A 644 -42.82 -29.02 5.46
C ASP A 644 -42.12 -27.66 5.58
N GLU A 645 -42.88 -26.58 5.84
CA GLU A 645 -42.31 -25.26 6.14
C GLU A 645 -41.49 -25.28 7.43
N SER A 646 -42.01 -25.93 8.47
CA SER A 646 -41.32 -26.11 9.75
C SER A 646 -40.05 -26.97 9.62
N LYS A 647 -40.00 -27.92 8.67
CA LYS A 647 -38.82 -28.72 8.34
C LYS A 647 -37.77 -27.91 7.57
N ALA A 648 -38.19 -27.03 6.67
CA ALA A 648 -37.31 -26.05 6.05
C ALA A 648 -36.71 -25.09 7.09
N TRP A 649 -37.54 -24.55 8.00
CA TRP A 649 -37.09 -23.68 9.09
C TRP A 649 -36.18 -24.38 10.11
N GLU A 650 -36.46 -25.63 10.50
CA GLU A 650 -35.56 -26.37 11.42
C GLU A 650 -34.20 -26.61 10.77
N SER A 651 -34.19 -27.00 9.49
CA SER A 651 -32.96 -27.18 8.70
C SER A 651 -32.15 -25.89 8.60
N GLU A 652 -32.78 -24.75 8.27
CA GLU A 652 -32.08 -23.47 8.18
C GLU A 652 -31.58 -22.99 9.54
N ALA A 653 -32.40 -23.09 10.60
CA ALA A 653 -32.03 -22.72 11.96
C ALA A 653 -30.83 -23.53 12.47
N ARG A 654 -30.85 -24.86 12.28
CA ARG A 654 -29.72 -25.73 12.62
C ARG A 654 -28.47 -25.42 11.81
N LYS A 655 -28.61 -25.13 10.50
CA LYS A 655 -27.48 -24.74 9.65
C LYS A 655 -26.82 -23.46 10.17
N VAL A 656 -27.60 -22.42 10.48
CA VAL A 656 -27.06 -21.16 11.02
C VAL A 656 -26.44 -21.37 12.42
N GLN A 657 -27.04 -22.23 13.25
CA GLN A 657 -26.50 -22.59 14.56
C GLN A 657 -25.17 -23.37 14.47
N GLU A 658 -25.01 -24.25 13.49
CA GLU A 658 -23.80 -25.07 13.32
C GLU A 658 -22.67 -24.29 12.62
N GLU A 659 -22.98 -23.62 11.50
CA GLU A 659 -22.05 -22.82 10.69
C GLU A 659 -21.48 -21.63 11.49
N TYR A 660 -22.24 -21.11 12.47
CA TYR A 660 -21.86 -19.96 13.30
C TYR A 660 -21.99 -20.23 14.81
N LYS A 661 -21.71 -21.47 15.25
CA LYS A 661 -21.84 -21.94 16.65
C LYS A 661 -21.15 -21.09 17.73
N SER A 662 -20.12 -20.33 17.35
CA SER A 662 -19.34 -19.47 18.26
C SER A 662 -19.98 -18.09 18.49
N PHE A 663 -21.09 -17.79 17.81
CA PHE A 663 -21.81 -16.52 17.91
C PHE A 663 -22.82 -16.53 19.08
N PRO A 664 -22.88 -15.50 19.95
CA PRO A 664 -23.71 -15.53 21.16
C PRO A 664 -25.23 -15.68 20.99
N ALA A 665 -25.79 -15.54 19.77
CA ALA A 665 -27.20 -15.85 19.50
C ALA A 665 -27.48 -17.34 19.22
N ALA A 666 -26.45 -18.20 19.11
CA ALA A 666 -26.61 -19.62 18.80
C ALA A 666 -27.45 -20.38 19.85
N GLU A 667 -27.40 -19.96 21.12
CA GLU A 667 -28.22 -20.53 22.19
C GLU A 667 -29.66 -20.01 22.19
N SER A 668 -29.89 -18.73 21.81
CA SER A 668 -31.21 -18.10 21.96
C SER A 668 -32.26 -18.60 20.98
N ILE A 669 -31.85 -19.24 19.87
CA ILE A 669 -32.74 -19.92 18.92
C ILE A 669 -33.01 -21.39 19.26
N GLN A 670 -32.38 -21.99 20.28
CA GLN A 670 -32.67 -23.38 20.64
C GLN A 670 -34.16 -23.63 20.95
N PRO A 671 -34.88 -22.74 21.66
CA PRO A 671 -36.32 -22.92 21.90
C PRO A 671 -37.18 -22.85 20.63
N LEU A 672 -36.69 -22.23 19.55
CA LEU A 672 -37.33 -22.25 18.23
C LEU A 672 -37.10 -23.61 17.56
N ILE A 673 -35.86 -24.11 17.57
CA ILE A 673 -35.50 -25.44 17.03
C ILE A 673 -36.31 -26.56 17.71
N ASP A 674 -36.41 -26.55 19.03
CA ASP A 674 -37.18 -27.55 19.80
C ASP A 674 -38.69 -27.54 19.47
N MET A 675 -39.23 -26.35 19.18
CA MET A 675 -40.63 -26.14 18.80
C MET A 675 -40.88 -26.63 17.37
N LEU A 676 -40.05 -26.21 16.41
CA LEU A 676 -40.11 -26.65 15.01
C LEU A 676 -39.98 -28.16 14.90
N HIS A 677 -39.02 -28.76 15.63
CA HIS A 677 -38.86 -30.21 15.68
C HIS A 677 -40.13 -30.94 16.15
N SER A 678 -40.83 -30.37 17.14
CA SER A 678 -42.12 -30.90 17.61
C SER A 678 -43.23 -30.75 16.56
N VAL A 679 -43.23 -29.69 15.76
CA VAL A 679 -44.17 -29.53 14.63
C VAL A 679 -43.83 -30.52 13.49
N ASN A 680 -42.55 -30.79 13.24
CA ASN A 680 -42.10 -31.69 12.18
C ASN A 680 -42.51 -33.14 12.46
N ASN A 681 -42.48 -33.57 13.72
CA ASN A 681 -42.96 -34.89 14.14
C ASN A 681 -44.47 -35.13 13.89
N ARG A 682 -45.26 -34.12 13.49
CA ARG A 682 -46.68 -34.28 13.11
C ARG A 682 -46.88 -35.12 11.85
N ILE A 683 -45.86 -35.31 11.02
CA ILE A 683 -45.90 -36.15 9.81
C ILE A 683 -44.64 -37.03 9.79
N SER A 684 -44.81 -38.34 9.56
CA SER A 684 -43.68 -39.28 9.46
C SER A 684 -42.90 -39.11 8.14
N GLU A 685 -41.71 -39.71 8.04
CA GLU A 685 -40.92 -39.71 6.80
C GLU A 685 -41.68 -40.31 5.59
N ASN A 686 -42.68 -41.17 5.86
CA ASN A 686 -43.55 -41.79 4.85
C ASN A 686 -44.79 -40.93 4.50
N GLY A 687 -44.94 -39.73 5.07
CA GLY A 687 -46.10 -38.86 4.88
C GLY A 687 -47.31 -39.21 5.77
N GLU A 688 -47.17 -40.14 6.73
CA GLU A 688 -48.29 -40.52 7.60
C GLU A 688 -48.49 -39.48 8.71
N LYS A 689 -49.73 -38.99 8.84
CA LYS A 689 -50.13 -38.02 9.87
C LYS A 689 -50.11 -38.65 11.27
N LEU A 690 -49.34 -38.07 12.19
CA LEU A 690 -49.08 -38.60 13.55
C LEU A 690 -50.35 -38.93 14.34
N GLN A 691 -51.40 -38.11 14.22
CA GLN A 691 -52.67 -38.33 14.92
C GLN A 691 -53.37 -39.65 14.53
N TYR A 692 -53.04 -40.25 13.38
CA TYR A 692 -53.59 -41.55 12.98
C TYR A 692 -53.19 -42.70 13.92
N GLN A 693 -52.15 -42.54 14.76
CA GLN A 693 -51.87 -43.46 15.86
C GLN A 693 -53.06 -43.61 16.82
N LEU A 694 -53.88 -42.56 17.00
CA LEU A 694 -55.09 -42.58 17.82
C LEU A 694 -56.31 -43.16 17.10
N ASN A 695 -56.30 -43.31 15.77
CA ASN A 695 -57.40 -43.97 15.05
C ASN A 695 -57.58 -45.41 15.54
N ASN A 696 -56.48 -46.11 15.84
CA ASN A 696 -56.49 -47.47 16.40
C ASN A 696 -56.96 -47.52 17.86
N VAL A 697 -56.83 -46.41 18.60
CA VAL A 697 -57.31 -46.29 19.99
C VAL A 697 -58.80 -45.98 20.01
N PHE A 698 -59.24 -45.00 19.19
CA PHE A 698 -60.64 -44.57 19.13
C PHE A 698 -61.54 -45.59 18.44
N ASN A 699 -61.10 -46.24 17.36
CA ASN A 699 -61.85 -47.29 16.67
C ASN A 699 -61.66 -48.70 17.26
N ASN A 700 -60.99 -48.82 18.42
CA ASN A 700 -60.96 -50.08 19.15
C ASN A 700 -62.40 -50.48 19.54
N GLU A 701 -62.80 -51.73 19.34
CA GLU A 701 -64.19 -52.16 19.56
C GLU A 701 -64.63 -51.99 21.03
N THR A 702 -63.70 -52.08 22.01
CA THR A 702 -63.97 -51.80 23.44
C THR A 702 -64.26 -50.31 23.73
N VAL A 703 -63.84 -49.42 22.82
CA VAL A 703 -63.94 -47.97 22.91
C VAL A 703 -65.09 -47.44 22.07
N ALA A 704 -65.16 -47.79 20.77
CA ALA A 704 -66.15 -47.26 19.83
C ALA A 704 -67.55 -47.89 19.94
N ASN A 705 -67.64 -49.20 20.18
CA ASN A 705 -68.81 -50.00 19.77
C ASN A 705 -69.53 -50.71 20.93
N LEU A 706 -69.23 -50.35 22.19
CA LEU A 706 -69.93 -50.90 23.35
C LEU A 706 -71.14 -50.07 23.75
N LEU A 707 -72.16 -50.77 24.24
CA LEU A 707 -73.25 -50.22 25.04
C LEU A 707 -72.95 -50.44 26.53
N MET A 708 -73.49 -49.61 27.42
CA MET A 708 -73.23 -49.68 28.87
C MET A 708 -74.48 -49.38 29.69
N ILE A 709 -74.67 -50.13 30.78
CA ILE A 709 -75.66 -49.85 31.84
C ILE A 709 -74.92 -49.75 33.17
N ARG A 710 -75.11 -48.65 33.92
CA ARG A 710 -74.63 -48.51 35.31
C ARG A 710 -75.80 -48.57 36.27
N THR A 711 -75.68 -49.39 37.30
CA THR A 711 -76.63 -49.49 38.40
C THR A 711 -76.25 -48.60 39.58
N ILE A 712 -77.22 -48.27 40.45
CA ILE A 712 -77.01 -47.40 41.63
C ILE A 712 -75.95 -47.96 42.62
N ASP A 713 -75.70 -49.26 42.62
CA ASP A 713 -74.60 -49.89 43.39
C ASP A 713 -73.20 -49.69 42.78
N GLY A 714 -73.13 -49.08 41.59
CA GLY A 714 -71.90 -48.74 40.87
C GLY A 714 -71.37 -49.81 39.90
N LYS A 715 -72.06 -50.96 39.73
CA LYS A 715 -71.68 -51.95 38.72
C LYS A 715 -71.90 -51.40 37.31
N ARG A 716 -71.03 -51.79 36.37
CA ARG A 716 -71.12 -51.44 34.94
C ARG A 716 -71.25 -52.71 34.12
N TYR A 717 -72.35 -52.84 33.38
CA TYR A 717 -72.62 -53.96 32.49
C TYR A 717 -72.45 -53.50 31.04
N TYR A 718 -71.45 -54.06 30.34
CA TYR A 718 -71.16 -53.73 28.94
C TYR A 718 -71.73 -54.79 27.99
N CYS A 719 -72.33 -54.40 26.86
CA CYS A 719 -72.92 -55.31 25.89
C CYS A 719 -72.81 -54.79 24.43
N LYS A 720 -72.99 -55.68 23.43
CA LYS A 720 -73.03 -55.32 22.00
C LYS A 720 -74.44 -55.06 21.47
N GLU A 721 -75.43 -55.84 21.93
CA GLU A 721 -76.85 -55.64 21.58
C GLU A 721 -77.54 -54.76 22.63
N PRO A 722 -78.53 -53.92 22.24
CA PRO A 722 -79.37 -53.20 23.20
C PRO A 722 -80.11 -54.16 24.15
N PRO A 723 -80.25 -53.80 25.44
CA PRO A 723 -80.92 -54.63 26.44
C PRO A 723 -82.42 -54.82 26.12
N ARG A 724 -82.96 -55.99 26.44
CA ARG A 724 -84.34 -56.36 26.11
C ARG A 724 -85.28 -55.96 27.24
N SER A 725 -86.12 -54.95 26.99
CA SER A 725 -87.11 -54.44 27.96
C SER A 725 -88.28 -55.42 28.15
N SER A 726 -88.58 -55.77 29.40
CA SER A 726 -89.69 -56.65 29.79
C SER A 726 -90.39 -56.09 31.04
N GLY A 727 -91.39 -55.21 30.85
CA GLY A 727 -92.05 -54.50 31.95
C GLY A 727 -91.11 -53.47 32.60
N SER A 728 -90.98 -53.53 33.93
CA SER A 728 -90.01 -52.75 34.71
C SER A 728 -88.56 -53.23 34.52
N VAL A 729 -88.36 -54.49 34.14
CA VAL A 729 -87.04 -55.13 34.02
C VAL A 729 -86.40 -54.87 32.65
N LEU A 730 -85.08 -54.69 32.65
CA LEU A 730 -84.21 -54.81 31.48
C LEU A 730 -83.37 -56.09 31.60
N VAL A 731 -83.35 -56.88 30.52
CA VAL A 731 -82.55 -58.12 30.41
C VAL A 731 -81.28 -57.82 29.62
N VAL A 732 -80.13 -58.06 30.24
CA VAL A 732 -78.82 -57.59 29.76
C VAL A 732 -77.87 -58.77 29.53
N ASN A 733 -77.49 -59.00 28.27
CA ASN A 733 -76.48 -59.99 27.91
C ASN A 733 -75.09 -59.31 27.99
N TYR A 734 -74.41 -59.42 29.14
CA TYR A 734 -73.18 -58.66 29.39
C TYR A 734 -71.90 -59.44 29.04
N LEU A 735 -70.85 -58.70 28.72
CA LEU A 735 -69.52 -59.22 28.36
C LEU A 735 -68.65 -59.40 29.60
N GLU A 736 -67.78 -60.41 29.60
CA GLU A 736 -66.84 -60.66 30.71
C GLU A 736 -65.36 -60.50 30.32
N GLY A 737 -65.04 -59.92 29.17
CA GLY A 737 -63.63 -59.73 28.77
C GLY A 737 -63.41 -58.95 27.48
N PHE A 738 -62.15 -58.57 27.26
CA PHE A 738 -61.69 -57.81 26.10
C PHE A 738 -61.68 -58.61 24.78
N ASP A 739 -61.97 -59.91 24.79
CA ASP A 739 -62.19 -60.67 23.55
C ASP A 739 -63.50 -60.29 22.84
N LEU A 740 -64.44 -59.70 23.59
CA LEU A 740 -65.77 -59.27 23.13
C LEU A 740 -66.59 -60.41 22.46
N VAL A 741 -66.25 -61.67 22.76
CA VAL A 741 -66.95 -62.89 22.34
C VAL A 741 -67.57 -63.57 23.56
N LYS A 742 -66.93 -63.51 24.72
CA LYS A 742 -67.37 -64.20 25.94
C LYS A 742 -68.47 -63.41 26.66
N ILE A 743 -69.68 -63.98 26.68
CA ILE A 743 -70.84 -63.48 27.43
C ILE A 743 -70.75 -63.99 28.87
N GLY A 744 -70.60 -63.09 29.83
CA GLY A 744 -70.47 -63.42 31.26
C GLY A 744 -71.78 -63.90 31.90
N GLY A 745 -72.90 -63.41 31.41
CA GLY A 745 -74.22 -63.82 31.92
C GLY A 745 -75.37 -63.06 31.29
N VAL A 746 -76.56 -63.34 31.82
CA VAL A 746 -77.82 -62.65 31.50
C VAL A 746 -78.34 -62.03 32.79
N GLU A 747 -78.11 -60.73 32.96
CA GLU A 747 -78.53 -59.98 34.14
C GLU A 747 -79.97 -59.48 34.01
N ARG A 748 -80.67 -59.30 35.14
CA ARG A 748 -82.05 -58.79 35.19
C ARG A 748 -82.13 -57.59 36.13
N ILE A 749 -82.10 -56.39 35.55
CA ILE A 749 -82.00 -55.12 36.28
C ILE A 749 -83.36 -54.41 36.23
N GLU A 750 -83.88 -53.96 37.37
CA GLU A 750 -85.07 -53.09 37.39
C GLU A 750 -84.70 -51.68 36.90
N LYS A 751 -85.56 -51.04 36.11
CA LYS A 751 -85.29 -49.70 35.55
C LYS A 751 -85.10 -48.60 36.59
N GLU A 752 -85.62 -48.80 37.80
CA GLU A 752 -85.45 -47.88 38.93
C GLU A 752 -84.03 -47.96 39.54
N ASP A 753 -83.32 -49.08 39.35
CA ASP A 753 -81.94 -49.27 39.82
C ASP A 753 -80.89 -48.78 38.81
N ILE A 754 -81.30 -48.23 37.66
CA ILE A 754 -80.39 -47.79 36.59
C ILE A 754 -80.05 -46.30 36.73
N GLU A 755 -78.76 -46.02 36.93
CA GLU A 755 -78.18 -44.68 36.99
C GLU A 755 -77.78 -44.19 35.58
N TYR A 756 -77.22 -45.07 34.74
CA TYR A 756 -76.87 -44.78 33.35
C TYR A 756 -77.35 -45.90 32.41
N PRO A 757 -77.90 -45.59 31.23
CA PRO A 757 -78.26 -44.26 30.74
C PRO A 757 -79.55 -43.73 31.41
N PRO A 758 -79.77 -42.40 31.43
CA PRO A 758 -81.02 -41.81 31.92
C PRO A 758 -82.26 -42.33 31.16
N GLN A 759 -83.28 -42.73 31.91
CA GLN A 759 -84.49 -43.43 31.41
C GLN A 759 -85.50 -42.46 30.76
N ASN A 760 -85.12 -41.86 29.63
CA ASN A 760 -85.94 -40.94 28.84
C ASN A 760 -86.67 -41.64 27.68
N GLU A 761 -87.61 -40.96 26.99
CA GLU A 761 -88.42 -41.53 25.88
C GLU A 761 -87.60 -42.19 24.74
N LYS A 762 -86.35 -41.76 24.56
CA LYS A 762 -85.38 -42.38 23.65
C LYS A 762 -84.07 -42.64 24.39
N VAL A 763 -84.01 -43.78 25.07
CA VAL A 763 -82.81 -44.23 25.79
C VAL A 763 -81.69 -44.54 24.79
N ASN A 764 -80.57 -43.81 24.88
CA ASN A 764 -79.34 -44.16 24.18
C ASN A 764 -78.44 -44.99 25.11
N TYR A 765 -78.20 -46.24 24.76
CA TYR A 765 -77.36 -47.16 25.56
C TYR A 765 -75.87 -47.10 25.21
N ALA A 766 -75.45 -46.26 24.24
CA ALA A 766 -74.04 -46.12 23.86
C ALA A 766 -73.17 -45.83 25.09
N ALA A 767 -72.06 -46.57 25.24
CA ALA A 767 -71.19 -46.39 26.39
C ALA A 767 -70.55 -44.99 26.40
N PRO A 768 -70.21 -44.42 27.57
CA PRO A 768 -69.58 -43.11 27.65
C PRO A 768 -68.28 -42.98 26.83
N GLN A 769 -67.53 -44.08 26.67
CA GLN A 769 -66.35 -44.13 25.79
C GLN A 769 -66.69 -44.17 24.29
N ALA A 770 -67.84 -44.71 23.90
CA ALA A 770 -68.32 -44.74 22.51
C ALA A 770 -68.77 -43.35 22.05
N VAL A 771 -69.54 -42.66 22.90
CA VAL A 771 -69.92 -41.26 22.69
C VAL A 771 -68.68 -40.36 22.63
N PHE A 772 -67.73 -40.55 23.55
CA PHE A 772 -66.44 -39.85 23.51
C PHE A 772 -65.66 -40.12 22.21
N SER A 773 -65.56 -41.39 21.77
CA SER A 773 -64.82 -41.77 20.56
C SER A 773 -65.34 -41.05 19.32
N LEU A 774 -66.67 -41.01 19.13
CA LEU A 774 -67.28 -40.29 18.02
C LEU A 774 -66.92 -38.80 18.04
N SER A 775 -67.14 -38.11 19.18
CA SER A 775 -66.80 -36.69 19.30
C SER A 775 -65.30 -36.38 19.21
N ALA A 776 -64.44 -37.30 19.65
CA ALA A 776 -63.00 -37.16 19.50
C ALA A 776 -62.55 -37.34 18.03
N GLN A 777 -63.19 -38.26 17.29
CA GLN A 777 -62.95 -38.42 15.86
C GLN A 777 -63.47 -37.22 15.05
N ASP A 778 -64.65 -36.67 15.37
CA ASP A 778 -65.16 -35.42 14.78
C ASP A 778 -64.14 -34.28 14.97
N LEU A 779 -63.66 -34.07 16.20
CA LEU A 779 -62.62 -33.07 16.51
C LEU A 779 -61.30 -33.30 15.76
N MET A 780 -60.93 -34.56 15.50
CA MET A 780 -59.74 -34.89 14.69
C MET A 780 -59.90 -34.56 13.21
N THR A 781 -61.12 -34.56 12.65
CA THR A 781 -61.33 -34.11 11.26
C THR A 781 -61.11 -32.60 11.09
N ASP A 782 -61.40 -31.82 12.13
CA ASP A 782 -61.25 -30.36 12.17
C ASP A 782 -59.83 -29.92 12.60
N LEU A 783 -58.91 -30.86 12.88
CA LEU A 783 -57.57 -30.62 13.44
C LEU A 783 -56.73 -29.63 12.63
N ASP A 784 -56.66 -29.82 11.31
CA ASP A 784 -55.90 -28.96 10.39
C ASP A 784 -56.44 -27.50 10.40
N ARG A 785 -57.69 -27.29 10.82
CA ARG A 785 -58.37 -25.98 10.86
C ARG A 785 -58.33 -25.33 12.25
N LYS A 786 -58.49 -26.10 13.32
CA LYS A 786 -58.45 -25.62 14.71
C LYS A 786 -57.03 -25.45 15.25
N GLY A 787 -56.06 -26.12 14.64
CA GLY A 787 -54.68 -26.19 15.11
C GLY A 787 -54.49 -27.25 16.20
N TRP A 788 -53.34 -27.91 16.16
CA TRP A 788 -52.99 -29.08 16.97
C TRP A 788 -53.30 -28.90 18.46
N GLU A 789 -52.77 -27.83 19.05
CA GLU A 789 -52.91 -27.54 20.48
C GLU A 789 -54.36 -27.36 20.90
N THR A 790 -55.17 -26.70 20.07
CA THR A 790 -56.59 -26.43 20.35
C THR A 790 -57.38 -27.74 20.39
N THR A 791 -57.27 -28.56 19.33
CA THR A 791 -58.01 -29.82 19.21
C THR A 791 -57.63 -30.81 20.31
N PHE A 792 -56.34 -30.97 20.61
CA PHE A 792 -55.93 -31.91 21.66
C PHE A 792 -56.37 -31.49 23.06
N ILE A 793 -56.41 -30.19 23.38
CA ILE A 793 -56.99 -29.71 24.64
C ILE A 793 -58.52 -29.90 24.66
N GLU A 794 -59.22 -29.65 23.55
CA GLU A 794 -60.67 -29.93 23.45
C GLU A 794 -61.00 -31.41 23.66
N ILE A 795 -60.24 -32.33 23.05
CA ILE A 795 -60.41 -33.79 23.25
C ILE A 795 -60.14 -34.16 24.72
N LEU A 796 -59.11 -33.59 25.36
CA LEU A 796 -58.84 -33.82 26.78
C LEU A 796 -59.92 -33.24 27.69
N VAL A 797 -60.51 -32.09 27.36
CA VAL A 797 -61.67 -31.51 28.07
C VAL A 797 -62.89 -32.43 27.96
N LEU A 798 -63.26 -32.89 26.76
CA LEU A 798 -64.35 -33.88 26.59
C LEU A 798 -64.15 -35.14 27.43
N LEU A 799 -62.91 -35.60 27.55
CA LEU A 799 -62.56 -36.78 28.33
C LEU A 799 -62.64 -36.51 29.85
N PHE A 800 -62.20 -35.34 30.30
CA PHE A 800 -62.26 -34.93 31.71
C PHE A 800 -63.69 -34.63 32.19
N ASP A 801 -64.48 -33.87 31.43
CA ASP A 801 -65.88 -33.54 31.75
C ASP A 801 -66.80 -34.78 31.81
N ASN A 802 -66.42 -35.89 31.17
CA ASN A 802 -67.16 -37.15 31.20
C ASN A 802 -67.01 -37.87 32.56
N THR A 803 -68.01 -37.72 33.45
CA THR A 803 -68.07 -38.40 34.77
C THR A 803 -68.39 -39.89 34.69
N GLU A 804 -68.98 -40.34 33.58
CA GLU A 804 -69.67 -41.62 33.48
C GLU A 804 -68.75 -42.78 33.03
N MET A 805 -67.70 -42.43 32.29
CA MET A 805 -66.70 -43.35 31.76
C MET A 805 -65.96 -44.11 32.87
N GLU A 806 -65.60 -45.36 32.58
CA GLU A 806 -64.78 -46.19 33.47
C GLU A 806 -63.41 -45.52 33.78
N PRO A 807 -63.10 -45.19 35.04
CA PRO A 807 -61.88 -44.45 35.40
C PRO A 807 -60.56 -45.07 34.92
N VAL A 808 -60.46 -46.41 34.86
CA VAL A 808 -59.25 -47.09 34.35
C VAL A 808 -59.04 -46.80 32.86
N LEU A 809 -60.08 -46.98 32.05
CA LEU A 809 -60.06 -46.65 30.62
C LEU A 809 -59.85 -45.16 30.38
N LYS A 810 -60.50 -44.29 31.18
CA LYS A 810 -60.35 -42.83 31.09
C LYS A 810 -58.89 -42.39 31.22
N LEU A 811 -58.14 -42.96 32.18
CA LEU A 811 -56.70 -42.69 32.30
C LEU A 811 -55.87 -43.30 31.16
N GLN A 812 -56.21 -44.49 30.67
CA GLN A 812 -55.54 -45.11 29.52
C GLN A 812 -55.69 -44.27 28.24
N LEU A 813 -56.87 -43.69 28.03
CA LEU A 813 -57.15 -42.75 26.96
C LEU A 813 -56.39 -41.43 27.15
N ILE A 814 -56.39 -40.82 28.35
CA ILE A 814 -55.60 -39.62 28.64
C ILE A 814 -54.10 -39.86 28.34
N GLU A 815 -53.56 -41.01 28.77
CA GLU A 815 -52.16 -41.38 28.55
C GLU A 815 -51.85 -41.51 27.04
N SER A 816 -52.71 -42.22 26.31
CA SER A 816 -52.57 -42.43 24.85
C SER A 816 -52.62 -41.11 24.09
N ILE A 817 -53.60 -40.26 24.41
CA ILE A 817 -53.80 -38.94 23.80
C ILE A 817 -52.59 -38.05 24.08
N LEU A 818 -52.15 -37.94 25.34
CA LEU A 818 -51.00 -37.12 25.71
C LEU A 818 -49.68 -37.62 25.10
N LYS A 819 -49.48 -38.94 24.97
CA LYS A 819 -48.31 -39.51 24.29
C LYS A 819 -48.19 -39.05 22.84
N VAL A 820 -49.30 -39.01 22.10
CA VAL A 820 -49.32 -38.54 20.70
C VAL A 820 -49.27 -37.01 20.63
N ALA A 821 -50.09 -36.33 21.42
CA ALA A 821 -50.20 -34.87 21.43
C ALA A 821 -48.88 -34.16 21.78
N SER A 822 -48.09 -34.75 22.70
CA SER A 822 -46.79 -34.22 23.16
C SER A 822 -45.64 -34.47 22.18
N GLN A 823 -45.79 -35.39 21.22
CA GLN A 823 -44.82 -35.56 20.13
C GLN A 823 -44.98 -34.43 19.11
N GLY A 824 -46.23 -34.08 18.77
CA GLY A 824 -46.57 -33.02 17.83
C GLY A 824 -46.60 -31.59 18.40
N SER A 825 -46.28 -31.39 19.69
CA SER A 825 -46.30 -30.05 20.31
C SER A 825 -45.44 -29.93 21.56
N LEU A 826 -44.49 -28.99 21.52
CA LEU A 826 -43.68 -28.61 22.67
C LEU A 826 -44.53 -28.01 23.80
N PHE A 827 -45.60 -27.27 23.46
CA PHE A 827 -46.52 -26.71 24.45
C PHE A 827 -47.20 -27.81 25.27
N ILE A 828 -47.86 -28.77 24.60
CA ILE A 828 -48.57 -29.86 25.30
C ILE A 828 -47.59 -30.68 26.13
N LYS A 829 -46.40 -30.97 25.59
CA LYS A 829 -45.33 -31.69 26.28
C LYS A 829 -44.93 -31.00 27.59
N GLN A 830 -44.80 -29.68 27.59
CA GLN A 830 -44.44 -28.90 28.78
C GLN A 830 -45.62 -28.80 29.77
N GLU A 831 -46.78 -28.35 29.30
CA GLU A 831 -47.96 -28.05 30.13
C GLU A 831 -48.50 -29.31 30.86
N PHE A 832 -48.60 -30.44 30.15
CA PHE A 832 -49.16 -31.69 30.67
C PHE A 832 -48.10 -32.68 31.20
N THR A 833 -46.86 -32.22 31.41
CA THR A 833 -45.81 -33.03 32.08
C THR A 833 -46.25 -33.49 33.48
N SER A 834 -47.00 -32.65 34.21
CA SER A 834 -47.55 -32.99 35.53
C SER A 834 -48.55 -34.16 35.46
N HIS A 835 -49.50 -34.13 34.51
CA HIS A 835 -50.46 -35.21 34.26
C HIS A 835 -49.78 -36.52 33.88
N MET A 836 -48.82 -36.47 32.94
CA MET A 836 -48.09 -37.67 32.52
C MET A 836 -47.31 -38.29 33.70
N ASN A 837 -46.64 -37.46 34.51
CA ASN A 837 -45.96 -37.90 35.72
C ASN A 837 -46.93 -38.49 36.76
N LEU A 838 -48.16 -37.97 36.91
CA LEU A 838 -49.17 -38.54 37.79
C LEU A 838 -49.64 -39.93 37.32
N ILE A 839 -49.74 -40.16 36.00
CA ILE A 839 -50.10 -41.47 35.44
C ILE A 839 -48.96 -42.47 35.69
N VAL A 840 -47.74 -42.14 35.25
CA VAL A 840 -46.58 -43.06 35.34
C VAL A 840 -46.29 -43.44 36.79
N ASN A 841 -46.27 -42.48 37.71
CA ASN A 841 -45.98 -42.75 39.13
C ASN A 841 -47.13 -43.48 39.87
N SER A 842 -48.31 -43.62 39.28
CA SER A 842 -49.46 -44.31 39.92
C SER A 842 -49.28 -45.82 40.04
N ASN A 843 -48.44 -46.43 39.18
CA ASN A 843 -48.33 -47.88 39.01
C ASN A 843 -49.73 -48.53 38.91
N LEU A 844 -50.55 -47.98 38.01
CA LEU A 844 -51.84 -48.52 37.61
C LEU A 844 -51.65 -49.58 36.52
N ASP A 845 -52.30 -50.73 36.69
CA ASP A 845 -52.32 -51.78 35.68
C ASP A 845 -53.52 -51.57 34.75
N PHE A 846 -53.25 -51.19 33.50
CA PHE A 846 -54.25 -50.99 32.46
C PHE A 846 -54.72 -52.29 31.79
N THR A 847 -54.08 -53.43 32.07
CA THR A 847 -54.48 -54.75 31.52
C THR A 847 -55.60 -55.42 32.32
N VAL A 848 -55.95 -54.84 33.47
CA VAL A 848 -57.04 -55.30 34.35
C VAL A 848 -58.39 -55.23 33.65
N ASN A 849 -59.15 -56.32 33.71
CA ASN A 849 -60.42 -56.54 33.01
C ASN A 849 -61.57 -55.66 33.54
N TRP A 850 -61.59 -54.39 33.18
CA TRP A 850 -62.57 -53.41 33.65
C TRP A 850 -63.98 -53.58 33.05
N ILE A 851 -64.15 -54.46 32.05
CA ILE A 851 -65.43 -54.83 31.46
C ILE A 851 -66.26 -55.73 32.39
N ASP A 852 -65.61 -56.61 33.14
CA ASP A 852 -66.23 -57.54 34.09
C ASP A 852 -66.64 -56.79 35.39
N PRO A 853 -67.95 -56.72 35.73
CA PRO A 853 -68.44 -55.99 36.90
C PRO A 853 -68.02 -56.64 38.24
N GLU A 854 -67.84 -57.96 38.28
CA GLU A 854 -67.50 -58.70 39.50
C GLU A 854 -65.98 -58.75 39.77
N ASN A 855 -65.18 -58.17 38.86
CA ASN A 855 -63.73 -58.28 38.95
C ASN A 855 -63.14 -57.49 40.14
N ILE A 856 -62.61 -58.21 41.12
CA ILE A 856 -62.03 -57.62 42.34
C ILE A 856 -60.81 -56.74 42.02
N HIS A 857 -59.99 -57.13 41.03
CA HIS A 857 -58.82 -56.33 40.62
C HIS A 857 -59.24 -55.04 39.93
N SER A 858 -60.28 -55.06 39.08
CA SER A 858 -60.86 -53.85 38.46
C SER A 858 -61.40 -52.88 39.49
N ASN A 859 -62.06 -53.38 40.53
CA ASN A 859 -62.53 -52.55 41.64
C ASN A 859 -61.40 -51.88 42.44
N LEU A 860 -60.22 -52.50 42.54
CA LEU A 860 -59.01 -51.89 43.13
C LEU A 860 -58.33 -50.90 42.18
N ALA A 861 -58.23 -51.23 40.88
CA ALA A 861 -57.68 -50.38 39.84
C ALA A 861 -58.49 -49.07 39.70
N ARG A 862 -59.82 -49.17 39.67
CA ARG A 862 -60.77 -48.04 39.65
C ARG A 862 -60.55 -47.08 40.83
N LYS A 863 -60.35 -47.61 42.05
CA LYS A 863 -60.03 -46.83 43.26
C LYS A 863 -58.62 -46.24 43.28
N LYS A 864 -57.68 -46.73 42.46
CA LYS A 864 -56.42 -46.02 42.17
C LYS A 864 -56.66 -44.91 41.14
N ALA A 865 -57.35 -45.22 40.04
CA ALA A 865 -57.58 -44.32 38.92
C ALA A 865 -58.31 -43.03 39.32
N ILE A 866 -59.39 -43.13 40.11
CA ILE A 866 -60.10 -41.96 40.65
C ILE A 866 -59.14 -41.03 41.41
N ARG A 867 -58.35 -41.57 42.36
CA ARG A 867 -57.36 -40.78 43.13
C ARG A 867 -56.20 -40.18 42.32
N VAL A 868 -56.04 -40.57 41.05
CA VAL A 868 -55.09 -39.95 40.11
C VAL A 868 -55.79 -38.83 39.35
N LEU A 869 -57.02 -39.06 38.87
CA LEU A 869 -57.88 -38.04 38.24
C LEU A 869 -58.18 -36.88 39.20
N ASP A 870 -58.50 -37.16 40.47
CA ASP A 870 -58.76 -36.16 41.53
C ASP A 870 -57.57 -35.21 41.80
N ARG A 871 -56.37 -35.56 41.31
CA ARG A 871 -55.12 -34.80 41.48
C ARG A 871 -54.68 -34.09 40.21
N MET A 872 -55.35 -34.33 39.08
CA MET A 872 -55.03 -33.69 37.80
C MET A 872 -55.75 -32.34 37.71
N GLU A 873 -55.02 -31.33 37.26
CA GLU A 873 -55.64 -30.04 36.92
C GLU A 873 -56.54 -30.21 35.67
N HIS A 874 -57.64 -29.48 35.60
CA HIS A 874 -58.58 -29.63 34.50
C HIS A 874 -58.00 -29.03 33.19
N PRO A 875 -57.88 -29.78 32.07
CA PRO A 875 -57.17 -29.35 30.86
C PRO A 875 -57.60 -27.99 30.26
N LYS A 876 -58.80 -27.53 30.59
CA LYS A 876 -59.32 -26.20 30.21
C LYS A 876 -58.48 -25.02 30.73
N THR A 877 -57.69 -25.18 31.80
CA THR A 877 -56.82 -24.11 32.30
C THR A 877 -55.68 -23.80 31.33
N ALA A 878 -55.19 -24.81 30.60
CA ALA A 878 -54.15 -24.70 29.58
C ALA A 878 -54.52 -23.81 28.38
N LEU A 879 -55.79 -23.43 28.21
CA LEU A 879 -56.20 -22.53 27.14
C LEU A 879 -55.59 -21.12 27.29
N LYS A 880 -55.41 -20.64 28.52
CA LYS A 880 -54.85 -19.30 28.80
C LYS A 880 -53.32 -19.24 28.56
N SER A 881 -52.61 -20.29 28.94
CA SER A 881 -51.18 -20.46 28.65
C SER A 881 -50.96 -20.71 27.15
N LEU A 882 -51.89 -21.39 26.46
CA LEU A 882 -51.84 -21.55 25.01
C LEU A 882 -51.97 -20.22 24.25
N GLU A 883 -52.85 -19.31 24.69
CA GLU A 883 -52.95 -17.96 24.10
C GLU A 883 -51.60 -17.21 24.18
N ALA A 884 -50.94 -17.25 25.34
CA ALA A 884 -49.61 -16.66 25.53
C ALA A 884 -48.52 -17.36 24.69
N TYR A 885 -48.59 -18.69 24.55
CA TYR A 885 -47.68 -19.48 23.72
C TYR A 885 -47.83 -19.14 22.23
N LYS A 886 -49.07 -19.04 21.72
CA LYS A 886 -49.35 -18.62 20.34
C LYS A 886 -48.89 -17.19 20.09
N ALA A 887 -49.14 -16.26 21.02
CA ALA A 887 -48.68 -14.88 20.92
C ALA A 887 -47.14 -14.77 20.86
N LYS A 888 -46.41 -15.58 21.65
CA LYS A 888 -44.94 -15.64 21.62
C LYS A 888 -44.40 -16.04 20.25
N TRP A 889 -45.00 -17.03 19.60
CA TRP A 889 -44.50 -17.59 18.34
C TRP A 889 -45.00 -16.87 17.08
N LYS A 890 -46.04 -16.04 17.22
CA LYS A 890 -46.50 -15.15 16.17
C LYS A 890 -45.49 -14.03 15.85
N ASN A 891 -44.95 -13.38 16.89
CA ASN A 891 -43.95 -12.30 16.78
C ASN A 891 -42.74 -12.63 17.69
N PRO A 892 -41.87 -13.58 17.32
CA PRO A 892 -40.84 -14.08 18.22
C PRO A 892 -39.63 -13.15 18.34
N VAL A 893 -39.25 -12.80 19.57
CA VAL A 893 -37.97 -12.15 19.85
C VAL A 893 -36.87 -13.23 19.90
N LEU A 894 -36.21 -13.45 18.77
CA LEU A 894 -35.21 -14.52 18.60
C LEU A 894 -33.83 -14.14 19.14
N ALA A 895 -33.34 -12.95 18.79
CA ALA A 895 -32.06 -12.37 19.21
C ALA A 895 -32.01 -10.88 18.84
N ASN A 896 -30.99 -10.17 19.35
CA ASN A 896 -30.67 -8.81 18.89
C ASN A 896 -30.15 -8.84 17.45
N GLN A 897 -30.65 -7.93 16.60
CA GLN A 897 -30.02 -7.62 15.32
C GLN A 897 -28.91 -6.58 15.51
N TYR A 898 -27.82 -6.69 14.74
CA TYR A 898 -26.65 -5.81 14.85
C TYR A 898 -26.35 -5.12 13.51
N GLU A 899 -26.60 -3.81 13.44
CA GLU A 899 -26.41 -3.03 12.21
C GLU A 899 -25.04 -2.35 12.19
N TRP A 900 -24.40 -2.29 11.02
CA TRP A 900 -23.02 -1.82 10.87
C TRP A 900 -22.95 -0.30 10.88
N TYR A 901 -22.30 0.25 11.90
CA TYR A 901 -22.15 1.68 12.14
C TYR A 901 -20.90 2.29 11.47
N GLY A 902 -19.75 1.63 11.63
CA GLY A 902 -18.46 2.15 11.19
C GLY A 902 -17.30 1.17 11.36
N TRP A 903 -16.08 1.68 11.40
CA TRP A 903 -14.88 0.88 11.67
C TRP A 903 -13.84 1.66 12.50
N MET A 904 -12.99 0.95 13.25
CA MET A 904 -12.01 1.54 14.16
C MET A 904 -10.66 1.85 13.49
N ILE A 905 -10.14 3.06 13.70
CA ILE A 905 -8.82 3.53 13.28
C ILE A 905 -8.10 4.21 14.45
N GLU A 906 -6.77 4.12 14.51
CA GLU A 906 -5.93 4.82 15.48
C GLU A 906 -5.38 6.13 14.88
N GLU A 907 -5.85 7.28 15.35
CA GLU A 907 -5.33 8.57 14.90
C GLU A 907 -4.06 8.93 15.68
N LYS A 908 -2.93 8.48 15.14
CA LYS A 908 -1.57 8.63 15.69
C LYS A 908 -1.12 10.04 16.01
N ALA A 909 -1.79 11.07 15.47
CA ALA A 909 -1.53 12.46 15.82
C ALA A 909 -2.06 12.84 17.22
N GLU A 910 -3.03 12.09 17.76
CA GLU A 910 -3.65 12.34 19.07
C GLU A 910 -3.62 11.13 20.03
N GLU A 911 -3.03 9.99 19.61
CA GLU A 911 -3.06 8.70 20.31
C GLU A 911 -4.49 8.22 20.67
N LYS A 912 -5.47 8.49 19.79
CA LYS A 912 -6.89 8.20 20.03
C LYS A 912 -7.48 7.22 19.03
N TRP A 913 -8.38 6.38 19.54
CA TRP A 913 -9.24 5.54 18.73
C TRP A 913 -10.45 6.34 18.22
N VAL A 914 -10.66 6.30 16.91
CA VAL A 914 -11.77 6.96 16.22
C VAL A 914 -12.60 5.92 15.47
N CYS A 915 -13.92 6.05 15.52
CA CYS A 915 -14.82 5.29 14.65
C CYS A 915 -15.08 6.11 13.39
N LYS A 916 -14.64 5.63 12.22
CA LYS A 916 -15.00 6.24 10.93
C LYS A 916 -16.35 5.70 10.47
N THR A 917 -17.27 6.61 10.18
CA THR A 917 -18.65 6.34 9.75
C THR A 917 -18.85 6.84 8.32
N LYS A 918 -19.83 6.28 7.61
CA LYS A 918 -20.13 6.62 6.20
C LYS A 918 -20.91 7.92 6.02
N ALA A 919 -21.62 8.33 7.07
CA ALA A 919 -22.29 9.61 7.20
C ALA A 919 -21.91 10.24 8.55
N VAL A 920 -22.06 11.56 8.68
CA VAL A 920 -21.99 12.24 9.98
C VAL A 920 -23.18 11.77 10.83
N PRO A 921 -23.00 11.34 12.09
CA PRO A 921 -24.12 10.93 12.93
C PRO A 921 -25.04 12.11 13.28
N ASP A 922 -26.34 11.85 13.33
CA ASP A 922 -27.35 12.85 13.66
C ASP A 922 -27.25 13.28 15.15
N GLU A 923 -27.46 14.57 15.45
CA GLU A 923 -27.39 15.11 16.81
C GLU A 923 -28.45 14.53 17.78
N SER A 924 -29.48 13.86 17.25
CA SER A 924 -30.47 13.13 18.04
C SER A 924 -30.04 11.71 18.44
N GLU A 925 -29.03 11.12 17.78
CA GLU A 925 -28.64 9.73 18.02
C GLU A 925 -28.00 9.49 19.39
N ASN A 926 -28.50 8.46 20.06
CA ASN A 926 -27.91 7.87 21.26
C ASN A 926 -27.85 6.35 21.06
N LYS A 927 -26.67 5.80 20.77
CA LYS A 927 -26.48 4.38 20.41
C LYS A 927 -25.32 3.77 21.20
N ASN A 928 -25.51 2.55 21.71
CA ASN A 928 -24.41 1.76 22.26
C ASN A 928 -23.67 1.07 21.09
N LEU A 929 -22.34 1.20 21.06
CA LEU A 929 -21.50 0.64 19.99
C LEU A 929 -20.76 -0.61 20.47
N PHE A 930 -20.82 -1.66 19.66
CA PHE A 930 -20.30 -2.99 19.95
C PHE A 930 -19.31 -3.43 18.87
N ALA A 931 -18.33 -4.23 19.27
CA ALA A 931 -17.48 -4.98 18.36
C ALA A 931 -17.55 -6.48 18.65
N PHE A 932 -17.32 -7.28 17.62
CA PHE A 932 -17.21 -8.73 17.68
C PHE A 932 -15.75 -9.09 17.46
N TYR A 933 -15.17 -9.92 18.34
CA TYR A 933 -13.79 -10.40 18.16
C TYR A 933 -13.63 -11.83 18.72
N PRO A 934 -12.69 -12.64 18.19
CA PRO A 934 -12.46 -13.99 18.66
C PRO A 934 -11.74 -13.99 20.00
N LYS A 935 -12.18 -14.86 20.92
CA LYS A 935 -11.46 -15.17 22.16
C LYS A 935 -11.55 -16.66 22.41
N SER A 936 -10.42 -17.34 22.18
CA SER A 936 -10.38 -18.80 22.07
C SER A 936 -11.41 -19.28 21.05
N GLU A 937 -12.23 -20.30 21.37
CA GLU A 937 -13.21 -20.87 20.42
C GLU A 937 -14.54 -20.09 20.32
N THR A 938 -14.66 -18.94 20.98
CA THR A 938 -15.91 -18.17 21.10
C THR A 938 -15.77 -16.73 20.59
N VAL A 939 -16.84 -16.17 20.01
CA VAL A 939 -16.91 -14.75 19.66
C VAL A 939 -17.42 -13.97 20.87
N GLN A 940 -16.69 -12.95 21.32
CA GLN A 940 -17.19 -12.03 22.34
C GLN A 940 -17.81 -10.79 21.69
N ILE A 941 -18.98 -10.40 22.19
CA ILE A 941 -19.63 -9.11 21.92
C ILE A 941 -19.28 -8.18 23.07
N VAL A 942 -18.61 -7.07 22.79
CA VAL A 942 -18.15 -6.11 23.80
C VAL A 942 -18.54 -4.71 23.38
N LYS A 943 -19.09 -3.92 24.32
CA LYS A 943 -19.32 -2.48 24.10
C LYS A 943 -17.96 -1.80 23.94
N VAL A 944 -17.69 -1.26 22.76
CA VAL A 944 -16.45 -0.53 22.43
C VAL A 944 -16.62 0.98 22.51
N GLY A 945 -17.85 1.49 22.61
CA GLY A 945 -18.11 2.91 22.75
C GLY A 945 -19.59 3.26 22.74
N GLU A 946 -19.89 4.53 22.54
CA GLU A 946 -21.24 5.06 22.42
C GLU A 946 -21.29 6.29 21.52
N VAL A 947 -22.46 6.53 20.95
CA VAL A 947 -22.85 7.76 20.27
C VAL A 947 -23.66 8.58 21.26
N HIS A 948 -23.31 9.84 21.46
CA HIS A 948 -24.12 10.79 22.23
C HIS A 948 -24.11 12.15 21.54
N LYS A 949 -25.29 12.63 21.14
CA LYS A 949 -25.47 13.93 20.44
C LYS A 949 -24.60 14.05 19.18
N GLY A 950 -24.72 13.08 18.27
CA GLY A 950 -23.92 13.02 17.05
C GLY A 950 -22.42 12.72 17.24
N LYS A 951 -21.90 12.79 18.47
CA LYS A 951 -20.48 12.52 18.77
C LYS A 951 -20.26 11.07 19.15
N VAL A 952 -19.37 10.39 18.41
CA VAL A 952 -18.91 9.05 18.74
C VAL A 952 -17.76 9.11 19.74
N THR A 953 -17.80 8.29 20.78
CA THR A 953 -16.73 8.13 21.77
C THR A 953 -16.42 6.65 21.95
N LEU A 954 -15.17 6.23 21.72
CA LEU A 954 -14.70 4.87 21.97
C LEU A 954 -14.08 4.76 23.37
N SER A 955 -14.43 3.70 24.09
CA SER A 955 -14.11 3.47 25.50
C SER A 955 -14.00 1.98 25.88
N GLY A 956 -13.94 1.09 24.88
CA GLY A 956 -13.78 -0.36 25.09
C GLY A 956 -12.44 -0.76 25.70
N PRO A 957 -12.31 -2.02 26.17
CA PRO A 957 -11.03 -2.57 26.61
C PRO A 957 -10.07 -2.66 25.42
N SER A 958 -8.76 -2.53 25.66
CA SER A 958 -7.75 -2.47 24.60
C SER A 958 -7.74 -3.68 23.65
N SER A 959 -8.10 -4.88 24.11
CA SER A 959 -8.26 -6.05 23.22
C SER A 959 -9.41 -5.93 22.21
N ALA A 960 -10.41 -5.10 22.51
CA ALA A 960 -11.56 -4.85 21.66
C ALA A 960 -11.34 -3.67 20.67
N LEU A 961 -10.32 -2.83 20.89
CA LEU A 961 -9.94 -1.72 20.01
C LEU A 961 -8.81 -2.16 19.06
N GLN A 962 -9.09 -2.22 17.76
CA GLN A 962 -8.15 -2.75 16.76
C GLN A 962 -8.39 -2.08 15.40
N GLU A 963 -7.31 -1.72 14.70
CA GLU A 963 -7.31 -1.12 13.37
C GLU A 963 -8.07 -2.00 12.36
N GLY A 964 -9.05 -1.44 11.66
CA GLY A 964 -9.84 -2.13 10.64
C GLY A 964 -11.09 -2.85 11.15
N ARG A 965 -11.22 -3.06 12.47
CA ARG A 965 -12.33 -3.84 13.04
C ARG A 965 -13.67 -3.09 12.90
N PRO A 966 -14.72 -3.73 12.32
CA PRO A 966 -16.06 -3.16 12.25
C PRO A 966 -16.71 -2.87 13.60
N VAL A 967 -17.53 -1.82 13.63
CA VAL A 967 -18.32 -1.37 14.78
C VAL A 967 -19.79 -1.44 14.43
N PHE A 968 -20.60 -2.02 15.32
CA PHE A 968 -22.03 -2.22 15.14
C PHE A 968 -22.83 -1.55 16.25
N TYR A 969 -24.13 -1.35 16.04
CA TYR A 969 -25.10 -1.03 17.10
C TYR A 969 -26.20 -2.09 17.11
N VAL A 970 -26.84 -2.29 18.26
CA VAL A 970 -28.08 -3.09 18.29
C VAL A 970 -29.15 -2.29 17.58
N LYS A 971 -29.74 -2.85 16.51
CA LYS A 971 -30.88 -2.23 15.85
C LYS A 971 -32.08 -2.33 16.80
N ASP A 972 -32.70 -1.21 17.14
CA ASP A 972 -33.96 -1.22 17.86
C ASP A 972 -35.00 -1.99 17.03
N ALA A 973 -35.74 -2.89 17.70
CA ALA A 973 -36.86 -3.57 17.07
C ALA A 973 -37.95 -2.53 16.78
N GLU A 974 -38.04 -2.12 15.51
CA GLU A 974 -39.11 -1.26 15.02
C GLU A 974 -40.44 -1.89 15.41
N LYS A 975 -41.17 -1.22 16.32
CA LYS A 975 -42.55 -1.55 16.58
C LYS A 975 -43.33 -1.21 15.32
N SER A 976 -43.69 -2.22 14.55
CA SER A 976 -44.87 -2.10 13.70
C SER A 976 -46.04 -1.81 14.62
N ASP A 977 -46.63 -0.63 14.45
CA ASP A 977 -48.04 -0.40 14.76
C ASP A 977 -48.93 -1.29 13.85
#